data_AF-A0A426VYA2-F1
#
_entry.id   AF-A0A426VYA2-F1
#
_cell.length_a   1.000
_cell.length_b   1.000
_cell.length_c   1.000
_cell.angle_alpha   90.00
_cell.angle_beta   90.00
_cell.angle_gamma   90.00
#
_symmetry.space_group_name_H-M   'P 1'
#
loop_
_entity.id
_entity.type
_entity.pdbx_description
1 polymer ?
#
loop_
_entity_poly.entity_id
_entity_poly.type
_entity_poly.pdbx_seq_one_letter_code
_entity_poly.pdbx_strand_id
1 'polypeptide(L)'
;MMKSAKAYKTLFDMKRVGRKVLPVLAFLAILVPNSTIFAGTTTITNNETGAISDNSCIDRTFDMVSSVIVTDVKIEVNIDHTYRADLDITLSSPSGTLVNLTSDNGGSADNLYVQFDDDAAISIGGDTSAQPPTVERRPEQLLNAFDGEDAQGVWTLQICDDANQDTGTFNYAVLDINDTPPPQPTIGSNLSVNLQMDECYWLDNIGGIVGDVKDFSPYGLDATSYGSAFTQNIVSQAPLCKAGVFNGSSDYLDMPDNAVLTTTNNYSIEAWIKPNTFTQSYEFIAMKTTDYVDGFSFYIYWDGTDSNIGEVVLLTGDGTNRDGVVANINANVWTHVVATYDGSMIRMYVNGSVVGTKAFAANILNATTPLVVGAGLNGNYYYDGEIDEVKLYNRTLSETDINTTYNNEKAGLNYDGTSRTCNICNANIAAHAWELVSIPAELRTSTETVNSVFADDMLGTYGTDWIVYRRDYSESNNSSWNTQLSETDILEFGKGYWLGSKNTESWNVNDIGSVDYNSSNNACTANRCVEVDLKSVSLDSESGDDLLGTGAHRYNMTGFVGKTAVDWADCRFIIDGTAYTPSAAYEAGYVEKQIWQYNPGDGSADANGYTTCDDTTPGGCKLEPYKGFWIKLHGPSKNKTVKLLIPQE
;
A
#
# COMPACT_ATOMS: atom_id res chain seq x y z
N MET A 1 -8.46 61.13 16.57
CA MET A 1 -7.07 60.76 16.24
C MET A 1 -7.05 60.28 14.80
N MET A 2 -6.20 60.93 14.00
CA MET A 2 -5.80 60.75 12.59
C MET A 2 -6.84 60.51 11.47
N LYS A 3 -6.81 61.51 10.55
CA LYS A 3 -7.42 61.58 9.21
C LYS A 3 -6.36 61.25 8.14
N SER A 4 -6.85 60.71 7.02
CA SER A 4 -6.46 60.88 5.59
C SER A 4 -5.01 61.19 5.15
N ALA A 5 -4.58 60.41 4.16
CA ALA A 5 -3.96 60.80 2.87
C ALA A 5 -2.89 61.90 2.81
N LYS A 6 -1.71 61.56 2.27
CA LYS A 6 -0.95 62.39 1.32
C LYS A 6 0.17 61.61 0.62
N ALA A 7 0.16 61.72 -0.70
CA ALA A 7 1.25 61.40 -1.63
C ALA A 7 2.37 62.47 -1.60
N TYR A 8 3.60 62.12 -2.02
CA TYR A 8 4.58 62.92 -2.80
C TYR A 8 5.74 61.96 -3.17
N LYS A 9 6.07 61.60 -4.42
CA LYS A 9 6.54 62.34 -5.62
C LYS A 9 8.08 62.44 -5.72
N THR A 10 8.58 62.11 -6.93
CA THR A 10 9.84 62.54 -7.62
C THR A 10 11.17 61.83 -7.24
N LEU A 11 12.14 61.52 -8.13
CA LEU A 11 12.59 62.09 -9.42
C LEU A 11 13.52 61.10 -10.19
N PHE A 12 13.39 61.03 -11.55
CA PHE A 12 14.42 60.89 -12.63
C PHE A 12 15.33 59.63 -12.72
N ASP A 13 15.73 59.07 -13.87
CA ASP A 13 16.03 59.68 -15.19
C ASP A 13 16.00 58.66 -16.36
N MET A 14 16.04 59.21 -17.58
CA MET A 14 15.84 58.70 -18.94
C MET A 14 16.80 57.62 -19.49
N LYS A 15 16.31 56.69 -20.33
CA LYS A 15 16.49 56.70 -21.81
C LYS A 15 16.10 55.37 -22.50
N ARG A 16 15.44 55.53 -23.65
CA ARG A 16 15.12 54.53 -24.68
C ARG A 16 16.30 53.64 -25.07
N VAL A 17 16.07 52.32 -25.14
CA VAL A 17 16.41 51.49 -26.32
C VAL A 17 15.29 50.46 -26.48
N GLY A 18 14.63 50.46 -27.64
CA GLY A 18 13.54 49.54 -27.94
C GLY A 18 14.02 48.18 -28.45
N ARG A 19 13.25 47.13 -28.18
CA ARG A 19 12.92 46.05 -29.12
C ARG A 19 11.79 45.18 -28.56
N LYS A 20 10.95 44.73 -29.50
CA LYS A 20 9.66 44.04 -29.37
C LYS A 20 9.73 42.74 -28.57
N VAL A 21 8.74 42.47 -27.70
CA VAL A 21 8.12 41.14 -27.47
C VAL A 21 6.65 41.34 -27.02
N LEU A 22 5.74 40.49 -27.50
CA LEU A 22 4.29 40.41 -27.26
C LEU A 22 3.91 40.27 -25.76
N PRO A 23 2.66 40.60 -25.35
CA PRO A 23 2.20 40.43 -23.97
C PRO A 23 1.78 38.99 -23.70
N VAL A 24 2.34 38.39 -22.64
CA VAL A 24 1.79 37.20 -21.99
C VAL A 24 0.75 37.69 -20.99
N LEU A 25 -0.52 37.31 -21.20
CA LEU A 25 -1.57 37.41 -20.19
C LEU A 25 -1.19 36.48 -19.03
N ALA A 26 -0.87 37.05 -17.87
CA ALA A 26 -0.76 36.28 -16.63
C ALA A 26 -2.17 35.93 -16.15
N PHE A 27 -2.55 34.66 -16.29
CA PHE A 27 -3.71 34.11 -15.58
C PHE A 27 -3.33 33.95 -14.10
N LEU A 28 -4.11 34.61 -13.25
CA LEU A 28 -4.09 34.41 -11.80
C LEU A 28 -4.82 33.08 -11.52
N ALA A 29 -4.07 32.01 -11.24
CA ALA A 29 -4.65 30.73 -10.84
C ALA A 29 -5.27 30.86 -9.44
N ILE A 30 -6.60 30.76 -9.37
CA ILE A 30 -7.34 30.58 -8.13
C ILE A 30 -7.28 29.09 -7.80
N LEU A 31 -6.67 28.73 -6.67
CA LEU A 31 -6.77 27.39 -6.09
C LEU A 31 -8.23 27.11 -5.69
N VAL A 32 -8.79 26.02 -6.21
CA VAL A 32 -9.96 25.35 -5.64
C VAL A 32 -9.65 23.85 -5.62
N PRO A 33 -9.45 23.19 -4.46
CA PRO A 33 -9.34 21.75 -4.40
C PRO A 33 -10.74 21.19 -4.17
N ASN A 34 -11.34 20.71 -5.26
CA ASN A 34 -12.35 19.68 -5.28
C ASN A 34 -12.50 19.33 -6.75
N SER A 35 -12.03 18.16 -7.15
CA SER A 35 -12.35 17.58 -8.45
C SER A 35 -13.85 17.27 -8.44
N THR A 36 -14.67 18.29 -8.73
CA THR A 36 -16.06 18.06 -9.07
C THR A 36 -16.07 17.28 -10.37
N ILE A 37 -16.50 16.02 -10.29
CA ILE A 37 -16.85 15.19 -11.44
C ILE A 37 -17.95 15.96 -12.18
N PHE A 38 -17.60 16.62 -13.27
CA PHE A 38 -18.61 17.30 -14.09
C PHE A 38 -19.18 16.27 -15.06
N ALA A 39 -20.44 15.89 -14.85
CA ALA A 39 -21.25 15.41 -15.95
C ALA A 39 -21.33 16.53 -16.99
N GLY A 40 -21.05 16.19 -18.25
CA GLY A 40 -20.97 17.13 -19.35
C GLY A 40 -21.95 16.80 -20.45
N THR A 41 -22.11 17.74 -21.37
CA THR A 41 -22.68 17.45 -22.69
C THR A 41 -21.62 17.83 -23.71
N THR A 42 -21.21 16.87 -24.53
CA THR A 42 -20.35 17.12 -25.68
C THR A 42 -21.20 17.17 -26.95
N THR A 43 -21.16 18.31 -27.65
CA THR A 43 -21.86 18.51 -28.92
C THR A 43 -20.89 18.44 -30.09
N ILE A 44 -21.17 17.56 -31.05
CA ILE A 44 -20.41 17.42 -32.30
C ILE A 44 -21.34 17.69 -33.47
N THR A 45 -20.94 18.56 -34.39
CA THR A 45 -21.73 18.88 -35.58
C THR A 45 -21.02 18.39 -36.84
N ASN A 46 -21.75 17.68 -37.69
CA ASN A 46 -21.35 17.40 -39.07
C ASN A 46 -22.13 18.31 -40.02
N ASN A 47 -21.42 19.20 -40.72
CA ASN A 47 -21.98 20.13 -41.72
C ASN A 47 -21.61 19.74 -43.17
N GLU A 48 -21.10 18.53 -43.40
CA GLU A 48 -20.71 18.06 -44.72
C GLU A 48 -21.95 17.65 -45.52
N THR A 49 -22.50 18.59 -46.28
CA THR A 49 -23.68 18.32 -47.13
C THR A 49 -23.43 17.18 -48.12
N GLY A 50 -24.46 16.47 -48.57
CA GLY A 50 -24.31 15.57 -49.72
C GLY A 50 -25.61 14.97 -50.25
N ALA A 51 -25.58 14.56 -51.52
CA ALA A 51 -26.72 13.98 -52.20
C ALA A 51 -27.04 12.59 -51.64
N ILE A 52 -28.32 12.36 -51.35
CA ILE A 52 -28.89 11.05 -51.07
C ILE A 52 -29.52 10.60 -52.39
N SER A 53 -28.96 9.55 -52.99
CA SER A 53 -29.43 9.03 -54.29
C SER A 53 -30.20 7.73 -54.09
N ASP A 54 -31.14 7.45 -54.99
CA ASP A 54 -31.95 6.23 -55.00
C ASP A 54 -31.12 4.95 -54.80
N ASN A 55 -31.61 4.05 -53.97
CA ASN A 55 -31.00 2.75 -53.64
C ASN A 55 -29.53 2.87 -53.21
N SER A 56 -29.17 3.92 -52.47
CA SER A 56 -27.80 4.15 -52.02
C SER A 56 -27.73 4.77 -50.63
N CYS A 57 -26.59 4.57 -49.98
CA CYS A 57 -26.33 5.10 -48.65
C CYS A 57 -25.20 6.13 -48.67
N ILE A 58 -25.29 7.09 -47.76
CA ILE A 58 -24.20 8.00 -47.42
C ILE A 58 -23.89 7.90 -45.92
N ASP A 59 -22.61 7.99 -45.57
CA ASP A 59 -22.16 7.99 -44.17
C ASP A 59 -21.73 9.40 -43.76
N ARG A 60 -22.03 9.76 -42.51
CA ARG A 60 -21.58 10.99 -41.86
C ARG A 60 -20.95 10.67 -40.52
N THR A 61 -19.75 11.18 -40.32
CA THR A 61 -18.93 10.84 -39.15
C THR A 61 -18.85 11.97 -38.15
N PHE A 62 -18.76 11.62 -36.87
CA PHE A 62 -18.48 12.52 -35.75
C PHE A 62 -17.27 11.97 -35.01
N ASP A 63 -16.20 12.77 -34.91
CA ASP A 63 -14.93 12.35 -34.28
C ASP A 63 -14.90 12.80 -32.82
N MET A 64 -15.06 11.84 -31.91
CA MET A 64 -15.00 12.06 -30.47
C MET A 64 -13.58 11.80 -29.96
N VAL A 65 -12.86 12.87 -29.64
CA VAL A 65 -11.45 12.76 -29.20
C VAL A 65 -11.29 12.44 -27.71
N SER A 66 -12.30 12.75 -26.89
CA SER A 66 -12.27 12.57 -25.44
C SER A 66 -12.85 11.22 -25.03
N SER A 67 -12.18 10.52 -24.12
CA SER A 67 -12.73 9.33 -23.45
C SER A 67 -13.63 9.74 -22.30
N VAL A 68 -14.90 9.39 -22.44
CA VAL A 68 -16.00 9.68 -21.50
C VAL A 68 -17.03 8.55 -21.59
N ILE A 69 -17.74 8.31 -20.50
CA ILE A 69 -18.78 7.28 -20.46
C ILE A 69 -20.11 7.90 -20.84
N VAL A 70 -20.74 7.35 -21.88
CA VAL A 70 -22.05 7.76 -22.38
C VAL A 70 -23.10 7.52 -21.30
N THR A 71 -23.91 8.55 -21.03
CA THR A 71 -25.06 8.47 -20.10
C THR A 71 -26.39 8.79 -20.74
N ASP A 72 -26.37 9.48 -21.89
CA ASP A 72 -27.52 9.75 -22.73
C ASP A 72 -27.02 10.26 -24.10
N VAL A 73 -27.78 10.01 -25.17
CA VAL A 73 -27.43 10.41 -26.54
C VAL A 73 -28.65 11.04 -27.20
N LYS A 74 -28.43 12.20 -27.82
CA LYS A 74 -29.42 12.85 -28.71
C LYS A 74 -28.81 13.15 -30.05
N ILE A 75 -29.60 13.06 -31.11
CA ILE A 75 -29.12 13.39 -32.46
C ILE A 75 -30.16 14.17 -33.27
N GLU A 76 -29.81 15.41 -33.62
CA GLU A 76 -30.57 16.24 -34.56
C GLU A 76 -30.14 15.92 -35.99
N VAL A 77 -31.11 15.70 -36.88
CA VAL A 77 -30.89 15.42 -38.30
C VAL A 77 -31.71 16.36 -39.15
N ASN A 78 -31.09 16.97 -40.16
CA ASN A 78 -31.73 17.82 -41.16
C ASN A 78 -31.44 17.30 -42.58
N ILE A 79 -32.48 16.81 -43.24
CA ILE A 79 -32.44 16.23 -44.58
C ILE A 79 -33.60 16.80 -45.40
N ASP A 80 -33.30 17.30 -46.59
CA ASP A 80 -34.30 17.55 -47.62
C ASP A 80 -34.48 16.27 -48.45
N HIS A 81 -35.70 15.76 -48.60
CA HIS A 81 -35.99 14.54 -49.37
C HIS A 81 -37.39 14.61 -49.97
N THR A 82 -37.57 14.17 -51.22
CA THR A 82 -38.88 14.25 -51.88
C THR A 82 -39.88 13.19 -51.45
N TYR A 83 -39.50 12.21 -50.61
CA TYR A 83 -40.35 11.43 -49.69
C TYR A 83 -39.50 10.86 -48.55
N ARG A 84 -39.73 11.26 -47.29
CA ARG A 84 -38.89 10.79 -46.18
C ARG A 84 -39.16 9.32 -45.77
N ALA A 85 -40.21 8.70 -46.30
CA ALA A 85 -40.45 7.27 -46.06
C ALA A 85 -39.52 6.36 -46.83
N ASP A 86 -38.67 6.88 -47.71
CA ASP A 86 -37.65 6.09 -48.38
C ASP A 86 -36.36 6.03 -47.56
N LEU A 87 -36.30 6.74 -46.42
CA LEU A 87 -35.09 6.89 -45.62
C LEU A 87 -34.99 5.83 -44.52
N ASP A 88 -33.86 5.13 -44.52
CA ASP A 88 -33.36 4.30 -43.43
C ASP A 88 -32.14 4.96 -42.80
N ILE A 89 -32.23 5.30 -41.50
CA ILE A 89 -31.17 6.03 -40.79
C ILE A 89 -30.71 5.26 -39.57
N THR A 90 -29.41 4.96 -39.50
CA THR A 90 -28.78 4.27 -38.36
C THR A 90 -27.62 5.06 -37.78
N LEU A 91 -27.44 4.99 -36.46
CA LEU A 91 -26.29 5.54 -35.76
C LEU A 91 -25.45 4.38 -35.19
N SER A 92 -24.13 4.44 -35.37
CA SER A 92 -23.18 3.47 -34.81
C SER A 92 -22.12 4.13 -33.95
N SER A 93 -21.83 3.51 -32.79
CA SER A 93 -20.78 3.94 -31.87
C SER A 93 -19.42 3.33 -32.22
N PRO A 94 -18.30 3.90 -31.72
CA PRO A 94 -16.96 3.35 -31.88
C PRO A 94 -16.80 1.92 -31.34
N SER A 95 -17.62 1.55 -30.35
CA SER A 95 -17.66 0.21 -29.75
C SER A 95 -18.34 -0.83 -30.66
N GLY A 96 -18.98 -0.39 -31.75
CA GLY A 96 -19.67 -1.24 -32.72
C GLY A 96 -21.16 -1.45 -32.44
N THR A 97 -21.74 -0.77 -31.45
CA THR A 97 -23.19 -0.76 -31.23
C THR A 97 -23.86 0.01 -32.37
N LEU A 98 -25.03 -0.45 -32.78
CA LEU A 98 -25.78 0.10 -33.91
C LEU A 98 -27.26 0.23 -33.53
N VAL A 99 -27.82 1.42 -33.74
CA VAL A 99 -29.20 1.78 -33.40
C VAL A 99 -29.90 2.33 -34.64
N ASN A 100 -31.05 1.74 -34.99
CA ASN A 100 -31.96 2.25 -36.01
C ASN A 100 -32.77 3.45 -35.48
N LEU A 101 -32.54 4.62 -36.06
CA LEU A 101 -33.23 5.85 -35.67
C LEU A 101 -34.63 5.90 -36.29
N THR A 102 -34.74 5.63 -37.59
CA THR A 102 -36.00 5.62 -38.34
C THR A 102 -35.86 4.80 -39.62
N SER A 103 -36.92 4.07 -39.96
CA SER A 103 -37.03 3.28 -41.19
C SER A 103 -38.46 3.42 -41.73
N ASP A 104 -38.63 3.69 -43.03
CA ASP A 104 -39.93 3.70 -43.70
C ASP A 104 -41.02 4.65 -43.13
N ASN A 105 -40.63 5.81 -42.56
CA ASN A 105 -41.58 6.71 -41.88
C ASN A 105 -41.92 7.99 -42.66
N GLY A 106 -43.18 8.44 -42.59
CA GLY A 106 -43.65 9.70 -43.16
C GLY A 106 -44.56 9.57 -44.39
N GLY A 107 -44.72 8.36 -44.93
CA GLY A 107 -45.44 8.13 -46.19
C GLY A 107 -44.91 9.03 -47.32
N SER A 108 -45.81 9.66 -48.08
CA SER A 108 -45.47 10.54 -49.21
C SER A 108 -45.16 11.98 -48.79
N ALA A 109 -44.67 12.21 -47.57
CA ALA A 109 -44.39 13.55 -47.08
C ALA A 109 -42.89 13.89 -47.23
N ASP A 110 -42.62 15.15 -47.52
CA ASP A 110 -41.27 15.63 -47.82
C ASP A 110 -40.48 15.90 -46.53
N ASN A 111 -39.16 15.80 -46.65
CA ASN A 111 -38.13 16.24 -45.70
C ASN A 111 -38.18 15.59 -44.31
N LEU A 112 -37.02 15.57 -43.66
CA LEU A 112 -36.87 15.14 -42.28
C LEU A 112 -36.07 16.20 -41.52
N TYR A 113 -36.71 16.82 -40.52
CA TYR A 113 -36.03 17.69 -39.58
C TYR A 113 -36.50 17.33 -38.18
N VAL A 114 -35.65 16.62 -37.42
CA VAL A 114 -36.02 15.99 -36.15
C VAL A 114 -34.82 15.86 -35.23
N GLN A 115 -35.06 15.93 -33.92
CA GLN A 115 -34.11 15.49 -32.90
C GLN A 115 -34.58 14.14 -32.33
N PHE A 116 -33.73 13.14 -32.44
CA PHE A 116 -33.95 11.83 -31.83
C PHE A 116 -33.43 11.83 -30.40
N ASP A 117 -34.30 11.40 -29.49
CA ASP A 117 -34.05 11.28 -28.05
C ASP A 117 -34.96 10.15 -27.54
N ASP A 118 -34.42 9.14 -26.85
CA ASP A 118 -35.24 8.03 -26.36
C ASP A 118 -36.16 8.38 -25.19
N ASP A 119 -35.95 9.51 -24.52
CA ASP A 119 -36.85 10.08 -23.53
C ASP A 119 -38.05 10.83 -24.17
N ALA A 120 -38.03 11.04 -25.48
CA ALA A 120 -39.11 11.74 -26.17
C ALA A 120 -40.44 10.97 -26.03
N ALA A 121 -41.51 11.71 -25.75
CA ALA A 121 -42.83 11.12 -25.49
C ALA A 121 -43.47 10.46 -26.72
N ILE A 122 -43.12 10.94 -27.93
CA ILE A 122 -43.74 10.54 -29.19
C ILE A 122 -42.70 9.80 -30.04
N SER A 123 -43.02 8.59 -30.47
CA SER A 123 -42.18 7.80 -31.39
C SER A 123 -42.16 8.42 -32.80
N ILE A 124 -41.04 8.28 -33.52
CA ILE A 124 -41.00 8.51 -34.96
C ILE A 124 -41.75 7.41 -35.73
N GLY A 125 -41.75 6.20 -35.19
CA GLY A 125 -42.38 5.03 -35.81
C GLY A 125 -43.88 5.27 -36.05
N GLY A 126 -44.30 5.15 -37.31
CA GLY A 126 -45.65 5.43 -37.77
C GLY A 126 -45.97 6.92 -37.98
N ASP A 127 -44.99 7.81 -38.03
CA ASP A 127 -45.23 9.21 -38.39
C ASP A 127 -45.85 9.30 -39.80
N THR A 128 -46.92 10.08 -39.90
CA THR A 128 -47.66 10.34 -41.16
C THR A 128 -47.95 11.83 -41.33
N SER A 129 -47.23 12.67 -40.59
CA SER A 129 -47.48 14.11 -40.57
C SER A 129 -47.15 14.74 -41.91
N ALA A 130 -47.93 15.73 -42.37
CA ALA A 130 -47.68 16.37 -43.67
C ALA A 130 -46.47 17.32 -43.66
N GLN A 131 -45.90 17.62 -42.49
CA GLN A 131 -44.77 18.53 -42.30
C GLN A 131 -43.66 17.80 -41.55
N PRO A 132 -42.38 18.13 -41.79
CA PRO A 132 -41.28 17.48 -41.09
C PRO A 132 -41.42 17.67 -39.56
N PRO A 133 -41.12 16.64 -38.76
CA PRO A 133 -41.37 16.64 -37.32
C PRO A 133 -40.36 17.51 -36.54
N THR A 134 -40.61 18.81 -36.43
CA THR A 134 -39.73 19.80 -35.75
C THR A 134 -39.58 19.69 -34.22
N VAL A 135 -40.11 18.64 -33.59
CA VAL A 135 -39.99 18.42 -32.14
C VAL A 135 -39.37 17.05 -31.89
N GLU A 136 -38.81 16.86 -30.70
CA GLU A 136 -38.17 15.59 -30.32
C GLU A 136 -39.06 14.37 -30.62
N ARG A 137 -38.42 13.31 -31.12
CA ARG A 137 -39.04 12.03 -31.43
C ARG A 137 -38.22 10.89 -30.87
N ARG A 138 -38.89 9.90 -30.31
CA ARG A 138 -38.24 8.68 -29.88
C ARG A 138 -37.90 7.84 -31.11
N PRO A 139 -36.64 7.45 -31.32
CA PRO A 139 -36.25 6.61 -32.44
C PRO A 139 -36.91 5.22 -32.36
N GLU A 140 -36.86 4.48 -33.46
CA GLU A 140 -37.43 3.14 -33.51
C GLU A 140 -36.70 2.13 -32.62
N GLN A 141 -35.38 2.27 -32.50
CA GLN A 141 -34.56 1.64 -31.46
C GLN A 141 -34.03 2.70 -30.51
N LEU A 142 -34.03 2.40 -29.21
CA LEU A 142 -33.69 3.37 -28.16
C LEU A 142 -32.19 3.69 -28.16
N LEU A 143 -31.86 4.95 -27.87
CA LEU A 143 -30.49 5.46 -27.82
C LEU A 143 -29.75 5.07 -26.54
N ASN A 144 -30.46 4.70 -25.46
CA ASN A 144 -29.85 4.09 -24.27
C ASN A 144 -29.08 2.77 -24.53
N ALA A 145 -29.15 2.22 -25.75
CA ALA A 145 -28.27 1.13 -26.17
C ALA A 145 -26.78 1.53 -26.12
N PHE A 146 -26.47 2.83 -26.14
CA PHE A 146 -25.12 3.35 -26.03
C PHE A 146 -24.68 3.62 -24.58
N ASP A 147 -25.58 3.56 -23.60
CA ASP A 147 -25.27 3.92 -22.21
C ASP A 147 -24.20 3.00 -21.62
N GLY A 148 -23.20 3.61 -20.98
CA GLY A 148 -22.08 2.90 -20.36
C GLY A 148 -20.91 2.61 -21.31
N GLU A 149 -21.03 2.89 -22.61
CA GLU A 149 -19.91 2.78 -23.55
C GLU A 149 -18.92 3.94 -23.40
N ASP A 150 -17.65 3.71 -23.75
CA ASP A 150 -16.71 4.81 -23.98
C ASP A 150 -17.03 5.47 -25.32
N ALA A 151 -17.26 6.79 -25.28
CA ALA A 151 -17.61 7.57 -26.46
C ALA A 151 -16.43 7.83 -27.41
N GLN A 152 -15.17 7.61 -26.97
CA GLN A 152 -13.99 7.96 -27.77
C GLN A 152 -13.93 7.18 -29.09
N GLY A 153 -13.75 7.91 -30.19
CA GLY A 153 -13.60 7.37 -31.54
C GLY A 153 -14.62 7.94 -32.52
N VAL A 154 -14.76 7.25 -33.66
CA VAL A 154 -15.61 7.70 -34.76
C VAL A 154 -17.02 7.13 -34.62
N TRP A 155 -17.99 8.02 -34.43
CA TRP A 155 -19.41 7.71 -34.55
C TRP A 155 -19.86 7.88 -35.99
N THR A 156 -20.72 6.99 -36.49
CA THR A 156 -21.17 6.99 -37.89
C THR A 156 -22.69 7.03 -37.97
N LEU A 157 -23.23 8.06 -38.62
CA LEU A 157 -24.62 8.17 -39.04
C LEU A 157 -24.71 7.73 -40.50
N GLN A 158 -25.36 6.60 -40.76
CA GLN A 158 -25.62 6.10 -42.11
C GLN A 158 -27.05 6.45 -42.50
N ILE A 159 -27.21 7.00 -43.69
CA ILE A 159 -28.49 7.42 -44.27
C ILE A 159 -28.62 6.73 -45.62
N CYS A 160 -29.59 5.85 -45.76
CA CYS A 160 -29.91 5.14 -46.99
C CYS A 160 -31.24 5.62 -47.54
N ASP A 161 -31.30 5.79 -48.86
CA ASP A 161 -32.56 5.77 -49.60
C ASP A 161 -32.68 4.40 -50.24
N ASP A 162 -33.69 3.63 -49.85
CA ASP A 162 -33.91 2.26 -50.31
C ASP A 162 -34.98 2.14 -51.42
N ALA A 163 -35.51 3.28 -51.89
CA ALA A 163 -36.53 3.37 -52.91
C ALA A 163 -36.00 3.97 -54.23
N ASN A 164 -36.89 4.18 -55.20
CA ASN A 164 -36.58 4.73 -56.51
C ASN A 164 -37.46 5.96 -56.79
N GLN A 165 -36.94 6.88 -57.60
CA GLN A 165 -37.54 8.10 -58.18
C GLN A 165 -37.47 9.35 -57.31
N ASP A 166 -37.10 9.22 -56.05
CA ASP A 166 -37.01 10.31 -55.09
C ASP A 166 -35.56 10.44 -54.63
N THR A 167 -35.09 11.68 -54.48
CA THR A 167 -33.72 11.95 -54.05
C THR A 167 -33.73 13.04 -53.00
N GLY A 168 -32.63 13.16 -52.27
CA GLY A 168 -32.50 14.19 -51.28
C GLY A 168 -31.11 14.74 -51.11
N THR A 169 -30.97 15.56 -50.08
CA THR A 169 -29.72 16.17 -49.66
C THR A 169 -29.66 16.13 -48.15
N PHE A 170 -28.62 15.50 -47.62
CA PHE A 170 -28.24 15.69 -46.23
C PHE A 170 -27.67 17.09 -46.07
N ASN A 171 -28.21 17.84 -45.11
CA ASN A 171 -27.79 19.21 -44.82
C ASN A 171 -26.79 19.26 -43.67
N TYR A 172 -27.18 18.78 -42.50
CA TYR A 172 -26.33 18.66 -41.32
C TYR A 172 -26.92 17.70 -40.29
N ALA A 173 -26.10 17.31 -39.32
CA ALA A 173 -26.55 16.64 -38.11
C ALA A 173 -25.74 17.11 -36.90
N VAL A 174 -26.37 17.08 -35.73
CA VAL A 174 -25.76 17.42 -34.44
C VAL A 174 -25.92 16.23 -33.51
N LEU A 175 -24.79 15.70 -33.03
CA LEU A 175 -24.74 14.63 -32.04
C LEU A 175 -24.42 15.25 -30.68
N ASP A 176 -25.34 15.13 -29.73
CA ASP A 176 -25.16 15.51 -28.34
C ASP A 176 -24.98 14.25 -27.50
N ILE A 177 -23.83 14.13 -26.83
CA ILE A 177 -23.53 13.04 -25.90
C ILE A 177 -23.50 13.63 -24.50
N ASN A 178 -24.45 13.23 -23.66
CA ASN A 178 -24.38 13.47 -22.23
C ASN A 178 -23.46 12.44 -21.62
N ASP A 179 -22.49 12.91 -20.86
CA ASP A 179 -21.35 12.10 -20.47
C ASP A 179 -20.96 12.27 -19.00
N THR A 180 -20.25 11.27 -18.51
CA THR A 180 -19.53 11.36 -17.24
C THR A 180 -18.08 10.92 -17.45
N PRO A 181 -17.13 11.44 -16.65
CA PRO A 181 -15.77 10.93 -16.67
C PRO A 181 -15.74 9.42 -16.38
N PRO A 182 -14.85 8.64 -17.01
CA PRO A 182 -14.70 7.23 -16.70
C PRO A 182 -14.47 7.04 -15.19
N PRO A 183 -15.05 5.99 -14.57
CA PRO A 183 -14.80 5.67 -13.18
C PRO A 183 -13.30 5.62 -12.95
N GLN A 184 -12.77 6.56 -12.16
CA GLN A 184 -11.35 6.54 -11.84
C GLN A 184 -11.08 5.36 -10.92
N PRO A 185 -10.02 4.57 -11.16
CA PRO A 185 -9.63 3.53 -10.23
C PRO A 185 -9.40 4.15 -8.85
N THR A 186 -9.89 3.53 -7.78
CA THR A 186 -9.59 4.02 -6.43
C THR A 186 -8.10 3.94 -6.17
N ILE A 187 -7.55 4.82 -5.32
CA ILE A 187 -6.10 4.91 -5.09
C ILE A 187 -5.51 3.54 -4.73
N GLY A 188 -6.18 2.72 -3.91
CA GLY A 188 -5.71 1.37 -3.53
C GLY A 188 -5.96 0.25 -4.55
N SER A 189 -6.68 0.51 -5.65
CA SER A 189 -6.82 -0.49 -6.71
C SER A 189 -5.46 -0.78 -7.34
N ASN A 190 -5.16 -2.07 -7.54
CA ASN A 190 -3.93 -2.50 -8.21
C ASN A 190 -2.63 -2.05 -7.52
N LEU A 191 -2.69 -1.84 -6.20
CA LEU A 191 -1.53 -1.64 -5.32
C LEU A 191 -0.81 -2.97 -5.12
N SER A 192 0.36 -3.12 -5.74
CA SER A 192 1.18 -4.33 -5.69
C SER A 192 2.09 -4.40 -4.47
N VAL A 193 2.58 -3.24 -3.99
CA VAL A 193 3.52 -3.13 -2.86
C VAL A 193 3.20 -1.89 -2.07
N ASN A 194 3.27 -1.99 -0.74
CA ASN A 194 3.10 -0.88 0.20
C ASN A 194 4.05 -1.07 1.40
N LEU A 195 5.30 -0.65 1.24
CA LEU A 195 6.31 -0.67 2.31
C LEU A 195 6.24 0.64 3.07
N GLN A 196 5.67 0.54 4.26
CA GLN A 196 5.40 1.65 5.16
C GLN A 196 6.56 2.03 6.06
N MET A 197 7.56 1.15 6.18
CA MET A 197 8.83 1.38 6.90
C MET A 197 8.68 1.84 8.36
N ASP A 198 7.51 1.61 8.96
CA ASP A 198 7.15 2.01 10.32
C ASP A 198 7.13 0.84 11.31
N GLU A 199 7.79 -0.25 10.93
CA GLU A 199 8.04 -1.36 11.84
C GLU A 199 8.88 -0.90 13.03
N CYS A 200 8.92 -1.77 14.03
CA CYS A 200 9.65 -1.47 15.23
C CYS A 200 11.17 -1.58 15.04
N TYR A 201 11.57 -2.61 14.30
CA TYR A 201 12.95 -2.93 14.01
C TYR A 201 12.99 -3.66 12.67
N TRP A 202 14.10 -3.50 11.97
CA TRP A 202 14.51 -4.39 10.88
C TRP A 202 15.69 -5.18 11.42
N LEU A 203 15.57 -6.50 11.37
CA LEU A 203 16.62 -7.38 11.83
C LEU A 203 17.41 -7.68 10.58
N ASP A 204 18.43 -6.84 10.35
CA ASP A 204 19.41 -7.00 9.30
C ASP A 204 19.66 -8.49 9.05
N ASN A 205 19.90 -8.88 7.79
CA ASN A 205 20.12 -10.29 7.47
C ASN A 205 21.30 -10.96 8.25
N ILE A 206 21.94 -10.25 9.19
CA ILE A 206 22.68 -10.77 10.35
C ILE A 206 21.71 -11.38 11.38
N GLY A 207 20.92 -12.36 10.94
CA GLY A 207 19.92 -13.02 11.79
C GLY A 207 19.02 -14.01 11.06
N GLY A 208 19.02 -14.00 9.72
CA GLY A 208 18.31 -14.98 8.90
C GLY A 208 16.79 -14.81 8.88
N ILE A 209 16.25 -13.65 9.23
CA ILE A 209 14.81 -13.39 9.21
C ILE A 209 14.44 -12.79 7.86
N VAL A 210 13.92 -13.65 6.98
CA VAL A 210 13.32 -13.24 5.71
C VAL A 210 12.01 -12.50 6.00
N GLY A 211 11.79 -11.36 5.36
CA GLY A 211 10.52 -10.61 5.43
C GLY A 211 10.37 -9.73 6.68
N ASP A 212 11.45 -9.12 7.17
CA ASP A 212 11.44 -8.22 8.32
C ASP A 212 10.87 -6.82 8.02
N VAL A 213 10.80 -6.42 6.75
CA VAL A 213 10.09 -5.21 6.29
C VAL A 213 8.73 -5.60 5.72
N LYS A 214 7.65 -5.07 6.29
CA LYS A 214 6.29 -5.53 6.01
C LYS A 214 5.67 -4.85 4.81
N ASP A 215 5.00 -5.66 4.00
CA ASP A 215 4.16 -5.18 2.92
C ASP A 215 2.70 -5.12 3.38
N PHE A 216 2.16 -3.90 3.42
CA PHE A 216 0.78 -3.62 3.80
C PHE A 216 -0.17 -3.58 2.60
N SER A 217 0.27 -4.08 1.44
CA SER A 217 -0.61 -4.31 0.30
C SER A 217 -1.54 -5.50 0.58
N PRO A 218 -2.61 -5.69 -0.21
CA PRO A 218 -3.44 -6.90 -0.13
C PRO A 218 -2.67 -8.23 -0.38
N TYR A 219 -1.45 -8.16 -0.91
CA TYR A 219 -0.65 -9.33 -1.26
C TYR A 219 0.31 -9.78 -0.15
N GLY A 220 0.71 -8.88 0.76
CA GLY A 220 1.56 -9.20 1.91
C GLY A 220 2.91 -9.80 1.54
N LEU A 221 3.54 -9.28 0.47
CA LEU A 221 4.87 -9.72 0.05
C LEU A 221 5.94 -8.96 0.82
N ASP A 222 6.28 -9.44 2.00
CA ASP A 222 7.29 -8.81 2.86
C ASP A 222 8.67 -8.75 2.17
N ALA A 223 9.39 -7.64 2.37
CA ALA A 223 10.76 -7.44 1.92
C ALA A 223 11.76 -7.77 3.03
N THR A 224 13.00 -8.06 2.65
CA THR A 224 14.10 -8.36 3.59
C THR A 224 15.13 -7.24 3.59
N SER A 225 15.55 -6.76 4.76
CA SER A 225 16.60 -5.75 4.91
C SER A 225 18.01 -6.35 4.85
N TYR A 226 18.96 -5.61 4.28
CA TYR A 226 20.36 -6.00 4.12
C TYR A 226 21.31 -4.88 4.51
N GLY A 227 22.55 -5.24 4.86
CA GLY A 227 23.56 -4.31 5.34
C GLY A 227 23.28 -3.92 6.79
N SER A 228 23.37 -2.63 7.09
CA SER A 228 22.99 -2.01 8.36
C SER A 228 21.70 -1.18 8.24
N ALA A 229 20.86 -1.47 7.24
CA ALA A 229 19.59 -0.75 7.04
C ALA A 229 18.71 -0.91 8.27
N PHE A 230 18.10 0.17 8.75
CA PHE A 230 17.24 0.14 9.95
C PHE A 230 16.08 1.13 9.84
N THR A 231 15.03 0.93 10.63
CA THR A 231 13.92 1.89 10.77
C THR A 231 14.17 2.87 11.91
N GLN A 232 13.77 4.13 11.75
CA GLN A 232 13.96 5.17 12.77
C GLN A 232 13.32 4.82 14.12
N ASN A 233 14.01 5.18 15.21
CA ASN A 233 13.53 4.99 16.60
C ASN A 233 12.57 6.09 17.09
N ILE A 234 12.33 7.16 16.32
CA ILE A 234 11.58 8.35 16.75
C ILE A 234 10.21 8.40 16.05
N VAL A 235 9.13 8.53 16.83
CA VAL A 235 7.71 8.52 16.36
C VAL A 235 7.20 9.92 16.00
N SER A 236 8.06 10.89 15.71
CA SER A 236 7.63 12.27 15.47
C SER A 236 8.11 12.81 14.13
N GLN A 237 7.40 12.39 13.09
CA GLN A 237 7.27 12.99 11.76
C GLN A 237 8.46 12.85 10.81
N ALA A 238 8.47 11.75 10.04
CA ALA A 238 9.27 11.73 8.82
C ALA A 238 8.73 10.70 7.83
N PRO A 239 8.28 11.13 6.65
CA PRO A 239 7.11 12.01 6.44
C PRO A 239 5.84 11.49 7.15
N LEU A 240 5.72 10.19 7.43
CA LEU A 240 4.57 9.56 8.09
C LEU A 240 5.05 8.48 9.07
N CYS A 241 4.87 8.71 10.37
CA CYS A 241 5.42 7.84 11.42
C CYS A 241 6.96 7.80 11.45
N LYS A 242 7.59 6.79 10.85
CA LYS A 242 9.03 6.51 10.83
C LYS A 242 9.49 6.32 9.38
N ALA A 243 10.79 6.16 9.17
CA ALA A 243 11.36 5.89 7.85
C ALA A 243 12.48 4.85 7.93
N GLY A 244 12.75 4.19 6.81
CA GLY A 244 13.97 3.40 6.61
C GLY A 244 15.19 4.29 6.43
N VAL A 245 16.30 3.92 7.05
CA VAL A 245 17.59 4.63 7.02
C VAL A 245 18.62 3.77 6.29
N PHE A 246 19.30 4.38 5.32
CA PHE A 246 20.26 3.73 4.43
C PHE A 246 21.58 4.49 4.44
N ASN A 247 22.70 3.77 4.54
CA ASN A 247 24.02 4.35 4.77
C ASN A 247 24.82 4.75 3.51
N GLY A 248 24.25 4.62 2.30
CA GLY A 248 24.95 4.97 1.06
C GLY A 248 26.07 4.02 0.63
N SER A 249 26.24 2.85 1.27
CA SER A 249 27.38 1.96 1.01
C SER A 249 27.10 0.46 1.00
N SER A 250 26.07 -0.02 1.70
CA SER A 250 25.75 -1.46 1.78
C SER A 250 24.26 -1.77 1.91
N ASP A 251 23.45 -0.77 2.16
CA ASP A 251 22.11 -0.93 2.73
C ASP A 251 21.05 -0.98 1.64
N TYR A 252 20.16 -1.97 1.69
CA TYR A 252 19.05 -2.11 0.75
C TYR A 252 17.97 -3.04 1.29
N LEU A 253 16.80 -3.00 0.65
CA LEU A 253 15.73 -3.97 0.84
C LEU A 253 15.57 -4.80 -0.43
N ASP A 254 15.33 -6.10 -0.26
CA ASP A 254 15.08 -7.04 -1.35
C ASP A 254 13.69 -7.68 -1.19
N MET A 255 12.85 -7.51 -2.20
CA MET A 255 11.58 -8.21 -2.32
C MET A 255 11.66 -9.20 -3.50
N PRO A 256 11.62 -10.52 -3.25
CA PRO A 256 11.76 -11.53 -4.29
C PRO A 256 10.76 -11.37 -5.42
N ASP A 257 11.15 -11.77 -6.63
CA ASP A 257 10.27 -11.68 -7.81
C ASP A 257 8.96 -12.45 -7.60
N ASN A 258 7.86 -11.83 -8.03
CA ASN A 258 6.53 -12.37 -7.91
C ASN A 258 5.62 -11.80 -9.02
N ALA A 259 4.63 -12.58 -9.46
CA ALA A 259 3.68 -12.17 -10.49
C ALA A 259 2.92 -10.88 -10.15
N VAL A 260 2.71 -10.54 -8.86
CA VAL A 260 2.02 -9.29 -8.48
C VAL A 260 2.89 -8.04 -8.70
N LEU A 261 4.21 -8.20 -8.80
CA LEU A 261 5.18 -7.13 -9.10
C LEU A 261 5.29 -6.83 -10.60
N THR A 262 4.38 -7.37 -11.40
CA THR A 262 4.41 -7.22 -12.86
C THR A 262 4.19 -5.77 -13.27
N THR A 263 5.08 -5.24 -14.12
CA THR A 263 5.08 -3.84 -14.59
C THR A 263 4.92 -3.70 -16.11
N THR A 264 4.22 -4.66 -16.74
CA THR A 264 4.05 -4.68 -18.20
C THR A 264 3.12 -3.57 -18.67
N ASN A 265 3.56 -2.78 -19.65
CA ASN A 265 2.80 -1.75 -20.38
C ASN A 265 2.34 -0.52 -19.58
N ASN A 266 2.08 -0.61 -18.28
CA ASN A 266 1.88 0.54 -17.42
C ASN A 266 2.20 0.20 -15.96
N TYR A 267 2.60 1.21 -15.20
CA TYR A 267 2.88 1.11 -13.77
C TYR A 267 3.06 2.50 -13.17
N SER A 268 3.05 2.56 -11.84
CA SER A 268 3.45 3.74 -11.08
C SER A 268 4.28 3.32 -9.88
N ILE A 269 5.29 4.11 -9.55
CA ILE A 269 6.06 3.96 -8.32
C ILE A 269 6.09 5.29 -7.58
N GLU A 270 5.91 5.23 -6.27
CA GLU A 270 6.06 6.38 -5.39
C GLU A 270 6.88 6.04 -4.15
N ALA A 271 7.53 7.06 -3.63
CA ALA A 271 8.22 7.02 -2.35
C ALA A 271 8.28 8.43 -1.80
N TRP A 272 8.34 8.55 -0.48
CA TRP A 272 8.95 9.72 0.12
C TRP A 272 10.43 9.48 0.30
N ILE A 273 11.22 10.50 -0.02
CA ILE A 273 12.67 10.43 0.08
C ILE A 273 13.22 11.67 0.79
N LYS A 274 14.29 11.47 1.56
CA LYS A 274 15.13 12.54 2.11
C LYS A 274 16.60 12.12 2.01
N PRO A 275 17.24 12.37 0.86
CA PRO A 275 18.65 12.08 0.67
C PRO A 275 19.51 12.97 1.58
N ASN A 276 20.58 12.46 2.16
CA ASN A 276 21.46 13.23 3.06
C ASN A 276 22.27 14.28 2.30
N THR A 277 22.93 13.85 1.23
CA THR A 277 23.75 14.66 0.32
C THR A 277 23.83 13.95 -1.03
N PHE A 278 24.21 14.67 -2.08
CA PHE A 278 24.51 14.04 -3.36
C PHE A 278 26.03 14.00 -3.57
N THR A 279 26.60 12.81 -3.45
CA THR A 279 28.06 12.60 -3.60
C THR A 279 28.42 11.47 -4.55
N GLN A 280 27.43 10.67 -4.94
CA GLN A 280 27.58 9.56 -5.89
C GLN A 280 26.89 9.93 -7.20
N SER A 281 27.40 9.42 -8.33
CA SER A 281 26.76 9.67 -9.62
C SER A 281 25.36 9.07 -9.71
N TYR A 282 25.10 7.98 -8.99
CA TYR A 282 23.81 7.29 -8.97
C TYR A 282 23.49 6.79 -7.55
N GLU A 283 22.29 7.06 -7.09
CA GLU A 283 21.72 6.59 -5.82
C GLU A 283 20.32 6.04 -6.08
N PHE A 284 20.09 4.74 -5.89
CA PHE A 284 18.84 4.11 -6.32
C PHE A 284 17.77 4.16 -5.22
N ILE A 285 16.62 4.73 -5.54
CA ILE A 285 15.43 4.70 -4.68
C ILE A 285 14.81 3.31 -4.77
N ALA A 286 14.53 2.87 -5.99
CA ALA A 286 14.00 1.54 -6.26
C ALA A 286 14.35 1.06 -7.68
N MET A 287 14.40 -0.26 -7.86
CA MET A 287 14.77 -0.87 -9.13
C MET A 287 14.12 -2.24 -9.29
N LYS A 288 13.64 -2.53 -10.50
CA LYS A 288 13.22 -3.87 -10.91
C LYS A 288 13.58 -4.06 -12.39
N THR A 289 14.83 -4.41 -12.65
CA THR A 289 15.36 -4.68 -13.99
C THR A 289 16.70 -5.41 -13.92
N THR A 290 17.07 -6.11 -15.00
CA THR A 290 18.43 -6.66 -15.22
C THR A 290 19.40 -5.70 -15.95
N ASP A 291 18.98 -4.46 -16.18
CA ASP A 291 19.66 -3.37 -16.93
C ASP A 291 19.27 -3.28 -18.40
N TYR A 292 18.59 -2.19 -18.78
CA TYR A 292 18.23 -1.83 -20.14
C TYR A 292 17.42 -2.86 -20.96
N VAL A 293 16.95 -3.95 -20.35
CA VAL A 293 16.19 -5.01 -21.06
C VAL A 293 14.71 -5.07 -20.72
N ASP A 294 14.33 -4.62 -19.53
CA ASP A 294 13.01 -4.82 -18.94
C ASP A 294 12.72 -3.81 -17.81
N GLY A 295 11.47 -3.77 -17.34
CA GLY A 295 11.06 -3.09 -16.11
C GLY A 295 11.50 -1.62 -15.99
N PHE A 296 12.03 -1.24 -14.82
CA PHE A 296 12.36 0.14 -14.50
C PHE A 296 13.54 0.31 -13.54
N SER A 297 14.16 1.49 -13.61
CA SER A 297 15.09 2.03 -12.62
C SER A 297 14.60 3.39 -12.15
N PHE A 298 14.50 3.58 -10.84
CA PHE A 298 14.09 4.83 -10.20
C PHE A 298 15.18 5.28 -9.24
N TYR A 299 15.93 6.31 -9.64
CA TYR A 299 17.19 6.68 -8.99
C TYR A 299 17.38 8.19 -8.98
N ILE A 300 18.39 8.64 -8.25
CA ILE A 300 18.87 10.02 -8.23
C ILE A 300 20.20 10.06 -8.96
N TYR A 301 20.33 10.99 -9.90
CA TYR A 301 21.57 11.32 -10.59
C TYR A 301 22.17 12.60 -10.00
N TRP A 302 23.50 12.62 -9.91
CA TRP A 302 24.25 13.81 -9.57
C TRP A 302 25.36 14.05 -10.58
N ASP A 303 25.43 15.28 -11.09
CA ASP A 303 26.35 15.68 -12.16
C ASP A 303 27.73 16.13 -11.66
N GLY A 304 27.95 16.14 -10.35
CA GLY A 304 29.20 16.57 -9.74
C GLY A 304 29.30 18.06 -9.39
N THR A 305 28.23 18.86 -9.60
CA THR A 305 28.32 20.33 -9.52
C THR A 305 27.87 20.93 -8.19
N ASP A 306 26.72 20.51 -7.63
CA ASP A 306 26.19 20.97 -6.34
C ASP A 306 25.70 19.78 -5.53
N SER A 307 26.33 19.49 -4.39
CA SER A 307 25.97 18.36 -3.54
C SER A 307 24.62 18.54 -2.82
N ASN A 308 23.95 19.68 -2.98
CA ASN A 308 22.61 19.93 -2.45
C ASN A 308 21.49 19.72 -3.47
N ILE A 309 21.82 19.54 -4.76
CA ILE A 309 20.83 19.36 -5.84
C ILE A 309 21.08 18.03 -6.54
N GLY A 310 20.06 17.17 -6.59
CA GLY A 310 20.05 15.91 -7.29
C GLY A 310 18.91 15.84 -8.28
N GLU A 311 19.04 15.00 -9.30
CA GLU A 311 18.01 14.78 -10.33
C GLU A 311 17.37 13.41 -10.13
N VAL A 312 16.11 13.37 -9.68
CA VAL A 312 15.35 12.12 -9.64
C VAL A 312 14.99 11.73 -11.07
N VAL A 313 15.26 10.48 -11.42
CA VAL A 313 15.09 9.91 -12.76
C VAL A 313 14.25 8.65 -12.67
N LEU A 314 13.17 8.59 -13.46
CA LEU A 314 12.58 7.31 -13.85
C LEU A 314 13.11 6.96 -15.24
N LEU A 315 13.71 5.78 -15.36
CA LEU A 315 14.19 5.21 -16.61
C LEU A 315 13.49 3.88 -16.86
N THR A 316 12.98 3.69 -18.07
CA THR A 316 12.35 2.45 -18.52
C THR A 316 12.74 2.13 -19.95
N GLY A 317 12.65 0.86 -20.35
CA GLY A 317 13.06 0.41 -21.68
C GLY A 317 12.42 -0.90 -22.11
N ASP A 318 12.48 -1.16 -23.42
CA ASP A 318 11.88 -2.32 -24.09
C ASP A 318 12.92 -3.36 -24.56
N GLY A 319 14.16 -3.22 -24.09
CA GLY A 319 15.31 -4.02 -24.54
C GLY A 319 15.99 -3.52 -25.81
N THR A 320 15.44 -2.52 -26.49
CA THR A 320 16.04 -1.90 -27.68
C THR A 320 16.20 -0.39 -27.56
N ASN A 321 15.31 0.26 -26.83
CA ASN A 321 15.32 1.69 -26.56
C ASN A 321 14.99 1.97 -25.09
N ARG A 322 15.41 3.14 -24.61
CA ARG A 322 15.11 3.61 -23.26
C ARG A 322 14.94 5.11 -23.24
N ASP A 323 14.07 5.57 -22.37
CA ASP A 323 13.91 6.99 -22.12
C ASP A 323 13.52 7.23 -20.67
N GLY A 324 13.63 8.49 -20.26
CA GLY A 324 13.37 8.88 -18.89
C GLY A 324 12.94 10.32 -18.76
N VAL A 325 12.49 10.63 -17.56
CA VAL A 325 12.08 11.97 -17.14
C VAL A 325 12.85 12.33 -15.88
N VAL A 326 13.25 13.58 -15.76
CA VAL A 326 14.07 14.07 -14.65
C VAL A 326 13.38 15.19 -13.89
N ALA A 327 13.67 15.31 -12.60
CA ALA A 327 13.24 16.43 -11.76
C ALA A 327 14.27 16.74 -10.67
N ASN A 328 14.50 18.02 -10.42
CA ASN A 328 15.43 18.46 -9.37
C ASN A 328 14.81 18.30 -7.97
N ILE A 329 15.61 17.82 -7.03
CA ILE A 329 15.29 17.72 -5.62
C ILE A 329 16.42 18.30 -4.77
N ASN A 330 16.12 18.63 -3.52
CA ASN A 330 17.11 19.13 -2.57
C ASN A 330 17.50 18.05 -1.56
N ALA A 331 18.77 18.02 -1.17
CA ALA A 331 19.24 17.21 -0.06
C ALA A 331 18.63 17.68 1.28
N ASN A 332 18.51 16.76 2.24
CA ASN A 332 17.97 16.95 3.58
C ASN A 332 16.52 17.49 3.65
N VAL A 333 15.75 17.30 2.58
CA VAL A 333 14.33 17.71 2.52
C VAL A 333 13.46 16.53 2.12
N TRP A 334 12.48 16.20 2.96
CA TRP A 334 11.44 15.24 2.62
C TRP A 334 10.70 15.68 1.36
N THR A 335 10.74 14.82 0.35
CA THR A 335 10.15 15.05 -0.96
C THR A 335 9.35 13.81 -1.36
N HIS A 336 8.06 13.98 -1.64
CA HIS A 336 7.26 12.92 -2.24
C HIS A 336 7.55 12.88 -3.74
N VAL A 337 8.04 11.75 -4.23
CA VAL A 337 8.40 11.56 -5.63
C VAL A 337 7.58 10.44 -6.21
N VAL A 338 6.92 10.71 -7.34
CA VAL A 338 6.09 9.74 -8.04
C VAL A 338 6.46 9.71 -9.50
N ALA A 339 6.60 8.52 -10.06
CA ALA A 339 6.81 8.34 -11.47
C ALA A 339 5.79 7.37 -12.06
N THR A 340 5.20 7.74 -13.19
CA THR A 340 4.15 6.95 -13.85
C THR A 340 4.52 6.66 -15.29
N TYR A 341 4.21 5.46 -15.77
CA TYR A 341 4.26 5.08 -17.18
C TYR A 341 2.89 4.56 -17.62
N ASP A 342 2.37 5.06 -18.75
CA ASP A 342 1.05 4.68 -19.30
C ASP A 342 1.11 3.88 -20.61
N GLY A 343 2.30 3.44 -21.03
CA GLY A 343 2.52 2.77 -22.31
C GLY A 343 2.91 3.74 -23.43
N SER A 344 2.72 5.04 -23.23
CA SER A 344 3.02 6.09 -24.21
C SER A 344 3.79 7.28 -23.66
N MET A 345 3.73 7.51 -22.35
CA MET A 345 4.26 8.67 -21.67
C MET A 345 4.78 8.32 -20.29
N ILE A 346 5.97 8.84 -19.99
CA ILE A 346 6.58 8.84 -18.67
C ILE A 346 6.29 10.20 -18.03
N ARG A 347 5.84 10.22 -16.77
CA ARG A 347 5.62 11.46 -16.01
C ARG A 347 6.32 11.40 -14.66
N MET A 348 6.84 12.53 -14.22
CA MET A 348 7.42 12.72 -12.89
C MET A 348 6.60 13.75 -12.13
N TYR A 349 6.29 13.44 -10.87
CA TYR A 349 5.60 14.32 -9.94
C TYR A 349 6.48 14.52 -8.71
N VAL A 350 6.49 15.74 -8.20
CA VAL A 350 7.16 16.11 -6.95
C VAL A 350 6.14 16.82 -6.07
N ASN A 351 5.95 16.32 -4.85
CA ASN A 351 5.02 16.87 -3.86
C ASN A 351 3.60 17.06 -4.42
N GLY A 352 3.09 16.03 -5.09
CA GLY A 352 1.72 15.99 -5.63
C GLY A 352 1.47 16.80 -6.91
N SER A 353 2.51 17.35 -7.56
CA SER A 353 2.39 18.15 -8.79
C SER A 353 3.29 17.62 -9.89
N VAL A 354 2.82 17.63 -11.14
CA VAL A 354 3.63 17.21 -12.30
C VAL A 354 4.78 18.20 -12.56
N VAL A 355 6.00 17.68 -12.71
CA VAL A 355 7.22 18.48 -12.92
C VAL A 355 7.95 18.14 -14.22
N GLY A 356 7.66 16.98 -14.81
CA GLY A 356 8.24 16.55 -16.07
C GLY A 356 7.38 15.53 -16.79
N THR A 357 7.42 15.56 -18.11
CA THR A 357 6.77 14.57 -18.98
C THR A 357 7.69 14.21 -20.15
N LYS A 358 7.69 12.94 -20.54
CA LYS A 358 8.44 12.45 -21.69
C LYS A 358 7.60 11.46 -22.50
N ALA A 359 7.37 11.77 -23.78
CA ALA A 359 6.74 10.83 -24.69
C ALA A 359 7.69 9.64 -24.97
N PHE A 360 7.20 8.44 -24.73
CA PHE A 360 7.90 7.19 -24.94
C PHE A 360 6.86 6.07 -25.15
N ALA A 361 6.56 5.75 -26.40
CA ALA A 361 5.62 4.69 -26.74
C ALA A 361 6.38 3.38 -26.96
N ALA A 362 6.38 2.52 -25.94
CA ALA A 362 7.15 1.28 -25.93
C ALA A 362 6.46 0.17 -25.14
N ASN A 363 6.69 -1.08 -25.55
CA ASN A 363 6.21 -2.24 -24.81
C ASN A 363 7.26 -2.66 -23.78
N ILE A 364 7.08 -2.22 -22.54
CA ILE A 364 8.01 -2.55 -21.46
C ILE A 364 7.82 -4.02 -21.08
N LEU A 365 8.89 -4.79 -21.20
CA LEU A 365 8.91 -6.19 -20.80
C LEU A 365 8.89 -6.29 -19.27
N ASN A 366 8.22 -7.32 -18.74
CA ASN A 366 8.26 -7.58 -17.31
C ASN A 366 9.64 -8.09 -16.89
N ALA A 367 10.24 -7.46 -15.89
CA ALA A 367 11.48 -7.93 -15.29
C ALA A 367 11.20 -9.10 -14.33
N THR A 368 12.03 -10.15 -14.41
CA THR A 368 11.97 -11.33 -13.51
C THR A 368 12.99 -11.24 -12.39
N THR A 369 13.43 -10.02 -12.05
CA THR A 369 14.34 -9.73 -10.94
C THR A 369 13.55 -9.34 -9.69
N PRO A 370 14.15 -9.44 -8.50
CA PRO A 370 13.60 -8.81 -7.31
C PRO A 370 13.30 -7.33 -7.51
N LEU A 371 12.34 -6.81 -6.74
CA LEU A 371 12.23 -5.38 -6.50
C LEU A 371 13.23 -5.03 -5.40
N VAL A 372 14.19 -4.18 -5.73
CA VAL A 372 15.23 -3.72 -4.80
C VAL A 372 14.96 -2.26 -4.45
N VAL A 373 14.98 -1.93 -3.16
CA VAL A 373 14.83 -0.55 -2.65
C VAL A 373 16.15 -0.13 -2.00
N GLY A 374 16.65 1.06 -2.30
CA GLY A 374 17.89 1.58 -1.73
C GLY A 374 19.20 1.15 -2.42
N ALA A 375 19.15 0.30 -3.46
CA ALA A 375 20.34 -0.08 -4.22
C ALA A 375 20.09 -0.39 -5.71
N GLY A 376 21.11 -0.13 -6.52
CA GLY A 376 21.18 -0.58 -7.92
C GLY A 376 21.72 -2.00 -8.08
N LEU A 377 21.82 -2.47 -9.33
CA LEU A 377 22.25 -3.83 -9.68
C LEU A 377 23.60 -4.21 -9.03
N ASN A 378 23.62 -5.41 -8.45
CA ASN A 378 24.77 -6.01 -7.77
C ASN A 378 25.29 -5.23 -6.55
N GLY A 379 24.52 -4.30 -5.99
CA GLY A 379 24.91 -3.56 -4.78
C GLY A 379 26.10 -2.62 -4.99
N ASN A 380 26.01 -1.70 -5.97
CA ASN A 380 27.10 -0.74 -6.26
C ASN A 380 26.66 0.73 -6.23
N TYR A 381 25.36 1.01 -6.10
CA TYR A 381 24.78 2.35 -6.17
C TYR A 381 23.74 2.51 -5.07
N TYR A 382 24.22 2.66 -3.85
CA TYR A 382 23.43 2.65 -2.64
C TYR A 382 22.89 4.05 -2.33
N TYR A 383 21.65 4.10 -1.86
CA TYR A 383 21.00 5.32 -1.41
C TYR A 383 21.54 5.76 -0.05
N ASP A 384 21.88 7.06 0.09
CA ASP A 384 22.32 7.68 1.34
C ASP A 384 21.23 8.60 1.88
N GLY A 385 20.47 8.14 2.87
CA GLY A 385 19.42 8.95 3.48
C GLY A 385 18.25 8.14 4.02
N GLU A 386 17.10 8.80 4.08
CA GLU A 386 15.84 8.22 4.57
C GLU A 386 14.88 7.97 3.38
N ILE A 387 14.17 6.84 3.40
CA ILE A 387 13.08 6.47 2.48
C ILE A 387 11.86 6.08 3.31
N ASP A 388 10.66 6.42 2.84
CA ASP A 388 9.40 6.01 3.47
C ASP A 388 8.28 5.80 2.43
N GLU A 389 7.23 5.06 2.83
CA GLU A 389 5.96 4.94 2.12
C GLU A 389 6.11 4.50 0.64
N VAL A 390 7.01 3.53 0.38
CA VAL A 390 7.29 3.02 -0.98
C VAL A 390 6.11 2.19 -1.48
N LYS A 391 5.52 2.62 -2.60
CA LYS A 391 4.40 1.93 -3.22
C LYS A 391 4.65 1.65 -4.70
N LEU A 392 4.22 0.47 -5.14
CA LEU A 392 4.24 0.06 -6.54
C LEU A 392 2.82 -0.29 -6.97
N TYR A 393 2.41 0.23 -8.13
CA TYR A 393 1.12 -0.03 -8.74
C TYR A 393 1.32 -0.65 -10.12
N ASN A 394 0.55 -1.69 -10.45
CA ASN A 394 0.52 -2.25 -11.81
C ASN A 394 -0.46 -1.49 -12.75
N ARG A 395 -0.63 -0.20 -12.48
CA ARG A 395 -1.42 0.75 -13.28
C ARG A 395 -0.78 2.14 -13.24
N THR A 396 -1.16 2.98 -14.18
CA THR A 396 -0.87 4.43 -14.12
C THR A 396 -1.78 5.09 -13.09
N LEU A 397 -1.22 5.81 -12.12
CA LEU A 397 -1.95 6.69 -11.22
C LEU A 397 -2.36 7.98 -11.94
N SER A 398 -3.56 8.49 -11.63
CA SER A 398 -4.00 9.80 -12.12
C SER A 398 -3.33 10.93 -11.32
N GLU A 399 -3.29 12.15 -11.87
CA GLU A 399 -2.81 13.33 -11.11
C GLU A 399 -3.65 13.56 -9.84
N THR A 400 -4.95 13.24 -9.88
CA THR A 400 -5.83 13.34 -8.70
C THR A 400 -5.48 12.29 -7.64
N ASP A 401 -5.17 11.05 -8.05
CA ASP A 401 -4.73 10.00 -7.12
C ASP A 401 -3.46 10.46 -6.39
N ILE A 402 -2.47 10.91 -7.15
CA ILE A 402 -1.16 11.34 -6.64
C ILE A 402 -1.29 12.54 -5.69
N ASN A 403 -2.10 13.53 -6.07
CA ASN A 403 -2.35 14.68 -5.21
C ASN A 403 -3.06 14.29 -3.91
N THR A 404 -3.99 13.34 -3.99
CA THR A 404 -4.72 12.82 -2.83
C THR A 404 -3.81 12.05 -1.89
N THR A 405 -2.99 11.12 -2.41
CA THR A 405 -1.97 10.40 -1.62
C THR A 405 -1.04 11.38 -0.90
N TYR A 406 -0.46 12.34 -1.63
CA TYR A 406 0.43 13.35 -1.05
C TYR A 406 -0.22 14.14 0.09
N ASN A 407 -1.45 14.61 -0.10
CA ASN A 407 -2.16 15.39 0.92
C ASN A 407 -2.54 14.54 2.14
N ASN A 408 -2.96 13.29 1.93
CA ASN A 408 -3.31 12.37 3.01
C ASN A 408 -2.10 12.04 3.87
N GLU A 409 -0.98 11.63 3.26
CA GLU A 409 0.24 11.26 3.98
C GLU A 409 0.86 12.45 4.70
N LYS A 410 0.88 13.62 4.04
CA LYS A 410 1.28 14.89 4.68
C LYS A 410 0.39 15.28 5.87
N ALA A 411 -0.87 14.86 5.87
CA ALA A 411 -1.81 15.08 6.97
C ALA A 411 -1.72 14.00 8.07
N GLY A 412 -0.84 13.01 7.96
CA GLY A 412 -0.71 11.94 8.94
C GLY A 412 -1.66 10.75 8.71
N LEU A 413 -2.21 10.58 7.50
CA LEU A 413 -3.14 9.52 7.14
C LEU A 413 -2.48 8.52 6.17
N ASN A 414 -3.04 7.31 6.04
CA ASN A 414 -2.64 6.40 4.96
C ASN A 414 -2.97 7.04 3.59
N TYR A 415 -2.35 6.53 2.52
CA TYR A 415 -2.57 6.99 1.14
C TYR A 415 -4.06 7.10 0.73
N ASP A 416 -4.93 6.23 1.27
CA ASP A 416 -6.37 6.20 0.99
C ASP A 416 -7.22 7.10 1.90
N GLY A 417 -6.59 7.85 2.81
CA GLY A 417 -7.23 8.76 3.76
C GLY A 417 -7.71 8.10 5.04
N THR A 418 -7.48 6.79 5.22
CA THR A 418 -7.76 6.12 6.49
C THR A 418 -6.77 6.52 7.57
N SER A 419 -7.16 6.40 8.84
CA SER A 419 -6.30 6.78 9.97
C SER A 419 -5.05 5.92 10.06
N ARG A 420 -3.90 6.57 10.21
CA ARG A 420 -2.60 5.93 10.48
C ARG A 420 -2.42 5.70 11.98
N THR A 421 -1.96 4.51 12.37
CA THR A 421 -1.54 4.23 13.76
C THR A 421 -0.04 4.02 13.78
N CYS A 422 0.72 5.04 14.20
CA CYS A 422 2.16 4.91 14.32
C CYS A 422 2.54 4.05 15.52
N ASN A 423 3.28 2.96 15.28
CA ASN A 423 3.75 2.09 16.34
C ASN A 423 4.75 2.82 17.24
N ILE A 424 4.44 2.93 18.53
CA ILE A 424 5.40 3.42 19.52
C ILE A 424 6.32 2.27 19.88
N CYS A 425 7.54 2.39 19.41
CA CYS A 425 8.56 1.39 19.59
C CYS A 425 9.33 1.64 20.89
N ASN A 426 8.72 1.29 22.02
CA ASN A 426 9.35 1.44 23.32
C ASN A 426 10.26 0.23 23.59
N ALA A 427 11.58 0.41 23.42
CA ALA A 427 12.60 -0.47 24.02
C ALA A 427 13.24 0.17 25.26
N ASN A 428 12.63 1.19 25.86
CA ASN A 428 13.09 1.71 27.14
C ASN A 428 12.39 0.94 28.27
N ILE A 429 13.09 -0.03 28.85
CA ILE A 429 12.77 -0.49 30.20
C ILE A 429 12.85 0.76 31.10
N ALA A 430 11.72 1.21 31.63
CA ALA A 430 11.68 2.38 32.51
C ALA A 430 12.72 2.23 33.64
N ALA A 431 13.28 3.34 34.14
CA ALA A 431 14.15 3.27 35.31
C ALA A 431 13.46 2.49 36.44
N HIS A 432 14.16 1.49 37.00
CA HIS A 432 13.64 0.52 37.97
C HIS A 432 12.63 -0.53 37.46
N ALA A 433 12.44 -0.65 36.15
CA ALA A 433 11.69 -1.74 35.55
C ALA A 433 12.62 -2.90 35.16
N TRP A 434 12.02 -4.08 35.00
CA TRP A 434 12.67 -5.32 34.61
C TRP A 434 11.87 -5.97 33.48
N GLU A 435 12.57 -6.53 32.51
CA GLU A 435 11.98 -7.28 31.39
C GLU A 435 12.57 -8.68 31.34
N LEU A 436 11.76 -9.66 30.96
CA LEU A 436 12.14 -11.06 30.93
C LEU A 436 12.37 -11.50 29.48
N VAL A 437 13.56 -12.04 29.21
CA VAL A 437 13.98 -12.52 27.89
C VAL A 437 14.34 -14.02 27.98
N SER A 438 14.12 -14.79 26.92
CA SER A 438 14.53 -16.21 26.87
C SER A 438 15.45 -16.47 25.70
N ILE A 439 16.29 -17.51 25.87
CA ILE A 439 16.99 -18.13 24.76
C ILE A 439 16.34 -19.49 24.49
N PRO A 440 15.54 -19.64 23.43
CA PRO A 440 14.92 -20.92 23.09
C PRO A 440 15.98 -21.96 22.74
N ALA A 441 15.75 -23.22 23.14
CA ALA A 441 16.75 -24.29 22.99
C ALA A 441 16.88 -24.84 21.58
N GLU A 442 15.87 -24.61 20.73
CA GLU A 442 15.77 -25.27 19.43
C GLU A 442 16.32 -24.42 18.27
N LEU A 443 16.66 -23.15 18.50
CA LEU A 443 17.08 -22.21 17.44
C LEU A 443 18.60 -22.10 17.24
N ARG A 444 19.43 -22.72 18.08
CA ARG A 444 20.88 -22.47 18.05
C ARG A 444 21.71 -23.72 18.29
N THR A 445 22.70 -23.93 17.43
CA THR A 445 23.62 -25.08 17.45
C THR A 445 24.95 -24.77 18.14
N SER A 446 25.13 -23.52 18.61
CA SER A 446 26.35 -23.01 19.23
C SER A 446 26.06 -22.29 20.54
N THR A 447 26.99 -22.38 21.49
CA THR A 447 26.93 -21.66 22.76
C THR A 447 26.88 -20.15 22.55
N GLU A 448 25.92 -19.47 23.20
CA GLU A 448 25.77 -18.02 23.15
C GLU A 448 26.26 -17.35 24.44
N THR A 449 26.77 -16.14 24.31
CA THR A 449 27.18 -15.28 25.45
C THR A 449 26.21 -14.13 25.60
N VAL A 450 26.17 -13.49 26.77
CA VAL A 450 25.44 -12.24 26.97
C VAL A 450 25.80 -11.22 25.89
N ASN A 451 27.09 -11.09 25.55
CA ASN A 451 27.54 -10.18 24.50
C ASN A 451 27.03 -10.57 23.11
N SER A 452 27.07 -11.84 22.71
CA SER A 452 26.60 -12.23 21.36
C SER A 452 25.10 -12.05 21.15
N VAL A 453 24.32 -11.85 22.21
CA VAL A 453 22.87 -11.64 22.14
C VAL A 453 22.47 -10.20 22.41
N PHE A 454 23.20 -9.47 23.26
CA PHE A 454 22.81 -8.15 23.76
C PHE A 454 23.92 -7.07 23.57
N ALA A 455 24.94 -7.31 22.74
CA ALA A 455 26.14 -6.44 22.62
C ALA A 455 25.82 -4.98 22.25
N ASP A 456 24.91 -4.77 21.31
CA ASP A 456 24.51 -3.46 20.82
C ASP A 456 23.83 -2.61 21.90
N ASP A 457 23.07 -3.26 22.78
CA ASP A 457 22.44 -2.66 23.96
C ASP A 457 23.42 -2.45 25.14
N MET A 458 24.40 -3.35 25.31
CA MET A 458 25.36 -3.31 26.44
C MET A 458 26.52 -2.33 26.23
N LEU A 459 26.91 -2.05 24.97
CA LEU A 459 28.09 -1.24 24.63
C LEU A 459 27.81 0.24 24.32
N GLY A 460 26.58 0.71 24.56
CA GLY A 460 26.29 2.13 24.71
C GLY A 460 25.98 2.91 23.44
N THR A 461 25.58 2.27 22.34
CA THR A 461 25.06 2.99 21.16
C THR A 461 23.63 3.51 21.40
N TYR A 462 22.83 2.85 22.24
CA TYR A 462 21.41 3.19 22.46
C TYR A 462 20.96 3.38 23.92
N GLY A 463 21.91 3.40 24.85
CA GLY A 463 21.63 3.63 26.27
C GLY A 463 22.72 2.98 27.10
N THR A 464 23.54 3.79 27.76
CA THR A 464 24.39 3.25 28.82
C THR A 464 23.46 2.68 29.88
N ASP A 465 23.67 1.43 30.33
CA ASP A 465 23.20 0.89 31.62
C ASP A 465 22.19 -0.28 31.57
N TRP A 466 22.41 -1.32 30.76
CA TRP A 466 21.67 -2.59 30.91
C TRP A 466 22.45 -3.59 31.79
N ILE A 467 21.74 -4.38 32.59
CA ILE A 467 22.28 -5.52 33.34
C ILE A 467 21.40 -6.74 33.08
N VAL A 468 22.05 -7.88 32.81
CA VAL A 468 21.38 -9.18 32.70
C VAL A 468 21.51 -9.96 34.02
N TYR A 469 20.41 -10.53 34.51
CA TYR A 469 20.40 -11.44 35.66
C TYR A 469 19.80 -12.79 35.28
N ARG A 470 20.40 -13.86 35.80
CA ARG A 470 19.77 -15.18 35.87
C ARG A 470 19.20 -15.39 37.27
N ARG A 471 18.05 -16.05 37.38
CA ARG A 471 17.55 -16.54 38.68
C ARG A 471 18.01 -17.98 38.89
N ASP A 472 18.74 -18.20 39.97
CA ASP A 472 19.22 -19.51 40.39
C ASP A 472 18.33 -20.07 41.52
N TYR A 473 18.25 -21.39 41.60
CA TYR A 473 17.44 -22.10 42.59
C TYR A 473 18.16 -23.35 43.10
N SER A 474 17.96 -23.64 44.39
CA SER A 474 18.46 -24.85 45.04
C SER A 474 17.29 -25.72 45.47
N GLU A 475 17.16 -26.87 44.81
CA GLU A 475 16.16 -27.93 45.10
C GLU A 475 16.34 -28.49 46.52
N SER A 476 17.58 -28.48 47.03
CA SER A 476 17.93 -29.05 48.34
C SER A 476 17.27 -28.33 49.52
N ASN A 477 16.96 -27.05 49.37
CA ASN A 477 16.45 -26.20 50.44
C ASN A 477 15.31 -25.26 49.96
N ASN A 478 14.79 -25.49 48.75
CA ASN A 478 13.72 -24.71 48.15
C ASN A 478 13.98 -23.19 48.18
N SER A 479 15.21 -22.77 47.90
CA SER A 479 15.62 -21.36 47.92
C SER A 479 16.02 -20.86 46.54
N SER A 480 15.79 -19.57 46.26
CA SER A 480 16.20 -18.93 45.00
C SER A 480 16.88 -17.58 45.22
N TRP A 481 17.86 -17.26 44.36
CA TRP A 481 18.62 -16.00 44.36
C TRP A 481 18.85 -15.51 42.93
N ASN A 482 19.29 -14.26 42.76
CA ASN A 482 19.62 -13.70 41.45
C ASN A 482 21.13 -13.59 41.31
N THR A 483 21.63 -13.95 40.13
CA THR A 483 23.04 -13.83 39.75
C THR A 483 23.13 -12.89 38.57
N GLN A 484 23.87 -11.79 38.74
CA GLN A 484 24.20 -10.89 37.65
C GLN A 484 25.16 -11.58 36.69
N LEU A 485 24.87 -11.50 35.39
CA LEU A 485 25.71 -12.06 34.36
C LEU A 485 26.68 -11.01 33.80
N SER A 486 27.91 -11.46 33.53
CA SER A 486 28.90 -10.72 32.76
C SER A 486 28.68 -10.88 31.26
N GLU A 487 29.26 -9.99 30.46
CA GLU A 487 29.22 -10.06 28.98
C GLU A 487 29.74 -11.40 28.42
N THR A 488 30.66 -12.05 29.14
CA THR A 488 31.25 -13.33 28.74
C THR A 488 30.49 -14.56 29.25
N ASP A 489 29.47 -14.35 30.09
CA ASP A 489 28.71 -15.46 30.65
C ASP A 489 27.85 -16.10 29.56
N ILE A 490 27.81 -17.43 29.61
CA ILE A 490 27.08 -18.25 28.65
C ILE A 490 25.60 -18.21 29.01
N LEU A 491 24.77 -17.94 28.00
CA LEU A 491 23.33 -18.11 28.11
C LEU A 491 22.98 -19.57 27.82
N GLU A 492 22.51 -20.25 28.84
CA GLU A 492 21.87 -21.56 28.74
C GLU A 492 20.55 -21.46 27.98
N PHE A 493 20.40 -22.40 27.05
CA PHE A 493 19.18 -22.68 26.31
C PHE A 493 18.03 -23.10 27.23
N GLY A 494 16.80 -22.73 26.86
CA GLY A 494 15.58 -23.06 27.61
C GLY A 494 15.48 -22.39 28.99
N LYS A 495 16.28 -21.34 29.24
CA LYS A 495 16.25 -20.53 30.46
C LYS A 495 15.75 -19.11 30.17
N GLY A 496 15.18 -18.49 31.20
CA GLY A 496 14.82 -17.06 31.21
C GLY A 496 15.90 -16.21 31.90
N TYR A 497 16.07 -14.99 31.41
CA TYR A 497 17.01 -13.98 31.88
C TYR A 497 16.27 -12.65 32.08
N TRP A 498 16.68 -11.89 33.09
CA TRP A 498 16.11 -10.60 33.42
C TRP A 498 17.00 -9.47 32.93
N LEU A 499 16.45 -8.58 32.14
CA LEU A 499 17.06 -7.32 31.75
C LEU A 499 16.56 -6.22 32.69
N GLY A 500 17.47 -5.38 33.19
CA GLY A 500 17.11 -4.22 33.98
C GLY A 500 18.14 -3.10 33.83
N SER A 501 17.77 -1.88 34.23
CA SER A 501 18.72 -0.77 34.17
C SER A 501 19.74 -0.85 35.32
N LYS A 502 20.99 -0.42 35.09
CA LYS A 502 22.09 -0.41 36.08
C LYS A 502 21.83 0.46 37.31
N ASN A 503 20.89 1.40 37.22
CA ASN A 503 20.44 2.25 38.33
C ASN A 503 19.46 1.53 39.29
N THR A 504 19.15 0.26 39.04
CA THR A 504 18.23 -0.54 39.84
C THR A 504 18.99 -1.29 40.93
N GLU A 505 19.29 -0.61 42.05
CA GLU A 505 20.17 -1.15 43.10
C GLU A 505 19.52 -2.18 44.07
N SER A 506 18.22 -2.50 43.95
CA SER A 506 17.61 -3.48 44.86
C SER A 506 16.34 -4.15 44.34
N TRP A 507 16.30 -5.48 44.47
CA TRP A 507 15.14 -6.35 44.20
C TRP A 507 14.64 -6.96 45.53
N ASN A 508 13.36 -6.79 45.86
CA ASN A 508 12.73 -7.53 46.97
C ASN A 508 11.38 -8.13 46.52
N VAL A 509 11.39 -9.43 46.18
CA VAL A 509 10.18 -10.21 45.85
C VAL A 509 9.74 -11.08 47.03
N ASN A 510 10.34 -10.88 48.21
CA ASN A 510 10.03 -11.70 49.38
C ASN A 510 8.70 -11.36 50.06
N ASP A 511 8.06 -10.23 49.75
CA ASP A 511 6.89 -9.70 50.49
C ASP A 511 5.51 -10.03 49.90
N ILE A 512 5.41 -10.94 48.91
CA ILE A 512 4.11 -11.41 48.38
C ILE A 512 3.66 -12.63 49.20
N GLY A 513 2.44 -12.58 49.77
CA GLY A 513 1.85 -13.62 50.62
C GLY A 513 0.89 -14.56 49.88
N SER A 514 0.80 -15.80 50.36
CA SER A 514 0.06 -16.93 49.74
C SER A 514 -1.46 -16.75 49.68
N VAL A 515 -2.13 -17.36 48.68
CA VAL A 515 -3.60 -17.29 48.48
C VAL A 515 -4.21 -18.69 48.28
N ASP A 516 -5.49 -18.82 48.68
CA ASP A 516 -6.34 -20.01 48.62
C ASP A 516 -7.12 -20.09 47.28
N TYR A 517 -7.08 -21.24 46.60
CA TYR A 517 -7.50 -21.41 45.20
C TYR A 517 -8.80 -22.24 45.08
N ASN A 518 -9.96 -21.60 45.21
CA ASN A 518 -11.22 -22.18 44.73
C ASN A 518 -12.34 -21.13 44.56
N SER A 519 -12.36 -20.41 43.44
CA SER A 519 -13.62 -19.80 42.98
C SER A 519 -13.62 -19.53 41.48
N SER A 520 -14.70 -19.96 40.83
CA SER A 520 -15.07 -19.78 39.43
C SER A 520 -15.34 -18.32 39.00
N ASN A 521 -14.74 -17.34 39.67
CA ASN A 521 -14.87 -15.93 39.31
C ASN A 521 -13.69 -15.11 39.85
N ASN A 522 -12.99 -14.38 38.98
CA ASN A 522 -12.05 -13.28 39.28
C ASN A 522 -10.88 -13.54 40.26
N ALA A 523 -10.11 -14.63 40.10
CA ALA A 523 -8.93 -14.88 40.93
C ALA A 523 -7.72 -13.95 40.64
N CYS A 524 -7.65 -13.28 39.49
CA CYS A 524 -6.56 -12.34 39.16
C CYS A 524 -7.01 -10.88 39.37
N THR A 525 -7.15 -10.45 40.62
CA THR A 525 -7.11 -9.01 40.94
C THR A 525 -5.64 -8.56 41.02
N ALA A 526 -5.38 -7.31 40.63
CA ALA A 526 -4.05 -6.74 40.42
C ALA A 526 -2.99 -7.25 41.41
N ASN A 527 -1.98 -7.95 40.89
CA ASN A 527 -0.76 -8.46 41.57
C ASN A 527 -0.75 -9.91 42.07
N ARG A 528 -1.50 -10.84 41.47
CA ARG A 528 -1.54 -12.26 41.94
C ARG A 528 -1.41 -13.35 40.85
N CYS A 529 -1.20 -12.94 39.59
CA CYS A 529 -1.00 -13.83 38.45
C CYS A 529 0.05 -13.20 37.51
N VAL A 530 0.86 -14.04 36.87
CA VAL A 530 1.64 -13.64 35.69
C VAL A 530 0.73 -13.78 34.48
N GLU A 531 0.51 -12.69 33.76
CA GLU A 531 -0.16 -12.70 32.46
C GLU A 531 0.91 -12.67 31.36
N VAL A 532 0.85 -13.63 30.45
CA VAL A 532 1.76 -13.74 29.31
C VAL A 532 0.94 -13.64 28.02
N ASP A 533 1.26 -12.67 27.18
CA ASP A 533 0.70 -12.61 25.83
C ASP A 533 1.44 -13.60 24.94
N LEU A 534 0.75 -14.69 24.55
CA LEU A 534 1.39 -15.76 23.80
C LEU A 534 1.72 -15.36 22.37
N LYS A 535 1.20 -14.26 21.82
CA LYS A 535 1.58 -13.81 20.48
C LYS A 535 2.80 -12.89 20.44
N SER A 536 3.27 -12.47 21.62
CA SER A 536 4.48 -11.67 21.78
C SER A 536 5.76 -12.50 21.97
N VAL A 537 5.65 -13.83 22.06
CA VAL A 537 6.79 -14.73 22.24
C VAL A 537 7.25 -15.34 20.91
N SER A 538 8.50 -15.83 20.84
CA SER A 538 9.10 -16.34 19.61
C SER A 538 8.28 -17.47 18.98
N LEU A 539 7.92 -17.30 17.70
CA LEU A 539 7.21 -18.26 16.86
C LEU A 539 8.17 -19.29 16.26
N ASP A 540 7.76 -20.55 16.24
CA ASP A 540 8.39 -21.60 15.44
C ASP A 540 7.34 -22.32 14.58
N SER A 541 7.60 -22.40 13.28
CA SER A 541 6.80 -23.15 12.31
C SER A 541 7.26 -24.61 12.29
N GLU A 542 6.46 -25.53 12.82
CA GLU A 542 6.72 -26.95 12.58
C GLU A 542 6.55 -27.26 11.09
N SER A 543 7.66 -27.61 10.46
CA SER A 543 7.74 -28.36 9.20
C SER A 543 6.93 -27.79 8.03
N GLY A 544 7.54 -26.96 7.18
CA GLY A 544 7.38 -26.96 5.71
C GLY A 544 5.98 -26.98 5.04
N ASP A 545 4.88 -26.87 5.79
CA ASP A 545 3.52 -27.11 5.32
C ASP A 545 2.60 -25.91 5.59
N ASP A 546 3.19 -24.73 5.82
CA ASP A 546 2.44 -23.52 6.18
C ASP A 546 2.60 -22.36 5.19
N LEU A 547 2.67 -22.68 3.89
CA LEU A 547 2.48 -21.69 2.83
C LEU A 547 1.05 -21.09 2.79
N LEU A 548 0.15 -21.52 3.70
CA LEU A 548 -1.24 -21.06 3.81
C LEU A 548 -1.65 -20.59 5.22
N GLY A 549 -0.75 -20.61 6.22
CA GLY A 549 -1.01 -20.10 7.57
C GLY A 549 -2.17 -20.79 8.31
N THR A 550 -2.33 -22.11 8.19
CA THR A 550 -3.40 -22.89 8.87
C THR A 550 -2.84 -23.94 9.85
N GLY A 551 -1.52 -24.08 9.91
CA GLY A 551 -0.83 -25.02 10.80
C GLY A 551 -0.90 -24.62 12.28
N ALA A 552 -0.52 -25.57 13.13
CA ALA A 552 -0.38 -25.32 14.56
C ALA A 552 1.02 -24.74 14.84
N HIS A 553 1.10 -23.62 15.55
CA HIS A 553 2.34 -22.87 15.81
C HIS A 553 2.86 -23.16 17.22
N ARG A 554 4.18 -23.28 17.37
CA ARG A 554 4.83 -23.45 18.67
C ARG A 554 5.21 -22.09 19.25
N TYR A 555 4.94 -21.93 20.54
CA TYR A 555 5.22 -20.73 21.31
C TYR A 555 6.08 -21.09 22.52
N ASN A 556 7.31 -20.59 22.51
CA ASN A 556 8.27 -20.80 23.59
C ASN A 556 7.99 -19.82 24.73
N MET A 557 7.92 -20.33 25.96
CA MET A 557 7.71 -19.55 27.16
C MET A 557 8.98 -19.54 28.03
N THR A 558 9.32 -18.35 28.50
CA THR A 558 10.30 -18.13 29.56
C THR A 558 9.77 -18.68 30.88
N GLY A 559 10.65 -19.19 31.75
CA GLY A 559 10.26 -19.44 33.15
C GLY A 559 9.66 -18.18 33.79
N PHE A 560 8.64 -18.33 34.63
CA PHE A 560 7.83 -17.21 35.14
C PHE A 560 8.25 -16.80 36.56
N VAL A 561 7.79 -15.63 37.03
CA VAL A 561 8.02 -15.17 38.42
C VAL A 561 7.18 -16.01 39.37
N GLY A 562 7.82 -16.79 40.24
CA GLY A 562 7.17 -17.57 41.29
C GLY A 562 8.18 -18.11 42.32
N LYS A 563 7.73 -18.41 43.54
CA LYS A 563 8.56 -19.04 44.58
C LYS A 563 8.51 -20.57 44.52
N THR A 564 7.44 -21.12 43.96
CA THR A 564 7.13 -22.55 43.94
C THR A 564 6.61 -22.96 42.56
N ALA A 565 6.69 -24.26 42.28
CA ALA A 565 6.16 -24.82 41.04
C ALA A 565 4.63 -24.78 41.02
N VAL A 566 4.07 -24.33 39.89
CA VAL A 566 2.63 -24.12 39.70
C VAL A 566 2.05 -25.29 38.93
N ASP A 567 0.91 -25.84 39.37
CA ASP A 567 0.23 -26.89 38.62
C ASP A 567 -0.29 -26.35 37.28
N TRP A 568 -0.03 -27.07 36.19
CA TRP A 568 -0.52 -26.70 34.87
C TRP A 568 -2.05 -26.63 34.84
N ALA A 569 -2.73 -27.48 35.60
CA ALA A 569 -4.19 -27.47 35.72
C ALA A 569 -4.76 -26.16 36.31
N ASP A 570 -3.94 -25.41 37.04
CA ASP A 570 -4.34 -24.15 37.68
C ASP A 570 -4.16 -22.92 36.76
N CYS A 571 -3.49 -23.08 35.62
CA CYS A 571 -3.31 -22.02 34.64
C CYS A 571 -4.61 -21.75 33.83
N ARG A 572 -4.73 -20.56 33.21
CA ARG A 572 -5.90 -20.20 32.37
C ARG A 572 -5.49 -19.55 31.05
N PHE A 573 -6.12 -19.93 29.95
CA PHE A 573 -6.04 -19.19 28.69
C PHE A 573 -7.11 -18.09 28.65
N ILE A 574 -6.74 -16.87 28.32
CA ILE A 574 -7.66 -15.79 27.96
C ILE A 574 -7.66 -15.65 26.45
N ILE A 575 -8.77 -16.01 25.81
CA ILE A 575 -8.94 -15.99 24.37
C ILE A 575 -10.06 -15.01 24.04
N ASP A 576 -9.73 -13.87 23.41
CA ASP A 576 -10.65 -12.75 23.17
C ASP A 576 -11.43 -12.34 24.44
N GLY A 577 -10.71 -12.27 25.57
CA GLY A 577 -11.27 -11.91 26.87
C GLY A 577 -12.04 -13.03 27.59
N THR A 578 -12.16 -14.22 26.99
CA THR A 578 -12.84 -15.37 27.61
C THR A 578 -11.83 -16.34 28.25
N ALA A 579 -12.06 -16.74 29.50
CA ALA A 579 -11.16 -17.62 30.24
C ALA A 579 -11.47 -19.12 30.02
N TYR A 580 -10.42 -19.92 29.78
CA TYR A 580 -10.47 -21.37 29.60
C TYR A 580 -9.42 -22.05 30.48
N THR A 581 -9.72 -23.25 31.00
CA THR A 581 -8.67 -24.17 31.51
C THR A 581 -7.86 -24.75 30.34
N PRO A 582 -6.67 -25.34 30.56
CA PRO A 582 -5.91 -25.96 29.47
C PRO A 582 -6.72 -27.04 28.72
N SER A 583 -7.36 -27.97 29.44
CA SER A 583 -8.28 -28.94 28.84
C SER A 583 -9.43 -28.30 28.06
N ALA A 584 -10.07 -27.25 28.58
CA ALA A 584 -11.19 -26.61 27.88
C ALA A 584 -10.73 -25.84 26.62
N ALA A 585 -9.54 -25.24 26.65
CA ALA A 585 -8.96 -24.58 25.49
C ALA A 585 -8.58 -25.59 24.39
N TYR A 586 -8.09 -26.78 24.78
CA TYR A 586 -7.83 -27.89 23.86
C TYR A 586 -9.13 -28.44 23.24
N GLU A 587 -10.17 -28.69 24.05
CA GLU A 587 -11.47 -29.15 23.56
C GLU A 587 -12.11 -28.15 22.59
N ALA A 588 -11.86 -26.85 22.79
CA ALA A 588 -12.29 -25.79 21.88
C ALA A 588 -11.41 -25.64 20.63
N GLY A 589 -10.34 -26.44 20.50
CA GLY A 589 -9.44 -26.46 19.34
C GLY A 589 -8.51 -25.26 19.24
N TYR A 590 -8.23 -24.57 20.35
CA TYR A 590 -7.37 -23.39 20.35
C TYR A 590 -5.90 -23.72 20.62
N VAL A 591 -5.64 -24.72 21.45
CA VAL A 591 -4.30 -25.05 21.95
C VAL A 591 -4.11 -26.56 22.01
N GLU A 592 -2.86 -27.01 22.02
CA GLU A 592 -2.53 -28.38 22.34
C GLU A 592 -2.66 -28.63 23.85
N LYS A 593 -3.08 -29.85 24.22
CA LYS A 593 -3.28 -30.18 25.63
C LYS A 593 -1.97 -30.28 26.41
N GLN A 594 -0.93 -30.74 25.73
CA GLN A 594 0.39 -31.00 26.29
C GLN A 594 1.25 -29.74 26.29
N ILE A 595 2.14 -29.67 27.27
CA ILE A 595 3.27 -28.74 27.29
C ILE A 595 4.58 -29.52 27.29
N TRP A 596 5.64 -28.87 26.82
CA TRP A 596 6.98 -29.44 26.76
C TRP A 596 7.90 -28.61 27.63
N GLN A 597 8.35 -29.18 28.74
CA GLN A 597 9.18 -28.50 29.72
C GLN A 597 10.65 -28.83 29.51
N TYR A 598 11.51 -27.82 29.55
CA TYR A 598 12.93 -28.02 29.34
C TYR A 598 13.61 -28.61 30.59
N ASN A 599 14.04 -29.88 30.50
CA ASN A 599 14.65 -30.67 31.58
C ASN A 599 15.90 -31.43 31.07
N PRO A 600 16.98 -30.74 30.68
CA PRO A 600 18.18 -31.41 30.21
C PRO A 600 18.83 -32.20 31.36
N GLY A 601 18.98 -33.51 31.19
CA GLY A 601 19.80 -34.36 32.06
C GLY A 601 19.09 -35.19 33.12
N ASP A 602 17.76 -35.21 33.18
CA ASP A 602 17.01 -36.09 34.09
C ASP A 602 16.83 -37.53 33.56
N GLY A 603 17.25 -37.79 32.32
CA GLY A 603 17.13 -39.09 31.64
C GLY A 603 15.73 -39.43 31.11
N SER A 604 14.75 -38.52 31.29
CA SER A 604 13.37 -38.64 30.82
C SER A 604 13.04 -37.74 29.61
N ALA A 605 13.91 -36.77 29.33
CA ALA A 605 13.77 -35.82 28.24
C ALA A 605 14.02 -36.43 26.84
N ASP A 606 13.41 -35.82 25.81
CA ASP A 606 13.62 -36.14 24.41
C ASP A 606 15.01 -35.70 23.89
N ALA A 607 15.26 -35.89 22.59
CA ALA A 607 16.54 -35.55 21.96
C ALA A 607 16.90 -34.05 22.03
N ASN A 608 15.91 -33.18 22.28
CA ASN A 608 16.06 -31.74 22.43
C ASN A 608 16.07 -31.29 23.90
N GLY A 609 15.98 -32.23 24.85
CA GLY A 609 16.01 -31.94 26.28
C GLY A 609 14.66 -31.55 26.88
N TYR A 610 13.54 -31.87 26.23
CA TYR A 610 12.19 -31.57 26.72
C TYR A 610 11.45 -32.81 27.27
N THR A 611 10.67 -32.62 28.33
CA THR A 611 9.75 -33.62 28.88
C THR A 611 8.31 -33.15 28.70
N THR A 612 7.42 -34.03 28.21
CA THR A 612 6.01 -33.70 27.98
C THR A 612 5.15 -33.97 29.22
N CYS A 613 4.24 -33.05 29.55
CA CYS A 613 3.19 -33.28 30.55
C CYS A 613 1.88 -32.54 30.20
N ASP A 614 0.78 -32.91 30.86
CA ASP A 614 -0.55 -32.29 30.66
C ASP A 614 -1.33 -32.11 31.98
N ASP A 615 -2.53 -31.53 31.90
CA ASP A 615 -3.38 -31.22 33.05
C ASP A 615 -4.30 -32.39 33.49
N THR A 616 -4.08 -33.62 32.99
CA THR A 616 -4.98 -34.75 33.30
C THR A 616 -4.84 -35.27 34.73
N THR A 617 -3.70 -35.03 35.38
CA THR A 617 -3.42 -35.46 36.74
C THR A 617 -3.00 -34.25 37.59
N PRO A 618 -3.85 -33.78 38.52
CA PRO A 618 -3.47 -32.71 39.45
C PRO A 618 -2.19 -33.07 40.20
N GLY A 619 -1.20 -32.17 40.14
CA GLY A 619 0.13 -32.27 40.72
C GLY A 619 1.15 -32.99 39.84
N GLY A 620 0.73 -33.56 38.71
CA GLY A 620 1.58 -34.34 37.79
C GLY A 620 2.36 -33.52 36.77
N CYS A 621 1.86 -32.33 36.41
CA CYS A 621 2.53 -31.40 35.49
C CYS A 621 2.67 -30.05 36.17
N LYS A 622 3.91 -29.67 36.52
CA LYS A 622 4.17 -28.45 37.28
C LYS A 622 5.11 -27.53 36.54
N LEU A 623 4.68 -26.31 36.27
CA LEU A 623 5.52 -25.25 35.75
C LEU A 623 6.50 -24.80 36.83
N GLU A 624 7.79 -25.04 36.62
CA GLU A 624 8.86 -24.59 37.50
C GLU A 624 9.22 -23.12 37.21
N PRO A 625 9.29 -22.24 38.23
CA PRO A 625 9.43 -20.79 38.03
C PRO A 625 10.84 -20.32 37.61
N TYR A 626 11.39 -20.84 36.50
CA TYR A 626 12.69 -20.49 35.88
C TYR A 626 13.02 -21.41 34.68
N LYS A 627 12.33 -22.55 34.55
CA LYS A 627 12.45 -23.43 33.39
C LYS A 627 11.53 -22.94 32.29
N GLY A 628 12.06 -22.82 31.08
CA GLY A 628 11.24 -22.61 29.92
C GLY A 628 10.39 -23.84 29.63
N PHE A 629 9.24 -23.60 29.02
CA PHE A 629 8.42 -24.63 28.43
C PHE A 629 7.86 -24.09 27.11
N TRP A 630 7.34 -24.95 26.26
CA TRP A 630 6.62 -24.49 25.09
C TRP A 630 5.24 -25.11 25.02
N ILE A 631 4.37 -24.42 24.30
CA ILE A 631 3.01 -24.83 24.02
C ILE A 631 2.70 -24.61 22.55
N LYS A 632 1.84 -25.45 22.00
CA LYS A 632 1.37 -25.34 20.62
C LYS A 632 -0.02 -24.69 20.60
N LEU A 633 -0.21 -23.65 19.79
CA LEU A 633 -1.54 -23.12 19.48
C LEU A 633 -2.00 -23.64 18.12
N HIS A 634 -3.29 -23.89 17.97
CA HIS A 634 -3.89 -24.43 16.75
C HIS A 634 -4.50 -23.31 15.89
N GLY A 635 -4.75 -23.60 14.60
CA GLY A 635 -5.24 -22.63 13.61
C GLY A 635 -6.40 -21.71 14.03
N PRO A 636 -7.42 -22.16 14.81
CA PRO A 636 -8.50 -21.30 15.30
C PRO A 636 -8.08 -20.11 16.20
N SER A 637 -6.84 -20.12 16.71
CA SER A 637 -6.27 -19.05 17.52
C SER A 637 -5.62 -17.91 16.71
N LYS A 638 -5.43 -18.10 15.39
CA LYS A 638 -4.64 -17.22 14.50
C LYS A 638 -5.07 -15.75 14.52
N ASN A 639 -6.37 -15.46 14.56
CA ASN A 639 -6.88 -14.08 14.54
C ASN A 639 -7.39 -13.60 15.91
N LYS A 640 -7.06 -14.33 16.98
CA LYS A 640 -7.55 -14.05 18.34
C LYS A 640 -6.46 -13.47 19.23
N THR A 641 -6.84 -12.69 20.23
CA THR A 641 -5.94 -12.40 21.35
C THR A 641 -5.82 -13.65 22.21
N VAL A 642 -4.60 -14.09 22.53
CA VAL A 642 -4.38 -15.30 23.33
C VAL A 642 -3.37 -15.01 24.43
N LYS A 643 -3.81 -15.08 25.67
CA LYS A 643 -2.95 -14.89 26.85
C LYS A 643 -2.98 -16.12 27.74
N LEU A 644 -1.87 -16.40 28.42
CA LEU A 644 -1.79 -17.39 29.48
C LEU A 644 -1.68 -16.69 30.84
N LEU A 645 -2.54 -17.07 31.77
CA LEU A 645 -2.48 -16.68 33.16
C LEU A 645 -1.88 -17.81 33.98
N ILE A 646 -0.74 -17.54 34.62
CA ILE A 646 -0.06 -18.44 35.54
C ILE A 646 -0.24 -17.88 36.95
N PRO A 647 -0.90 -18.60 37.88
CA PRO A 647 -1.04 -18.13 39.25
C PRO A 647 0.32 -18.04 39.96
N GLN A 648 0.48 -17.07 40.87
CA GLN A 648 1.68 -16.96 41.73
C GLN A 648 1.35 -17.37 43.17
N GLU A 649 2.20 -18.20 43.78
CA GLU A 649 2.21 -18.49 45.22
C GLU A 649 3.17 -17.59 46.01
#